data_AF-A0A1S1RJA3-F1
#
_entry.id   AF-A0A1S1RJA3-F1
#
_cell.length_a   1.000
_cell.length_b   1.000
_cell.length_c   1.000
_cell.angle_alpha   90.00
_cell.angle_beta   90.00
_cell.angle_gamma   90.00
#
_symmetry.space_group_name_H-M   'P 1'
#
loop_
_entity.id
_entity.type
_entity.pdbx_description
1 polymer ?
#
loop_
_entity_poly.entity_id
_entity_poly.type
_entity_poly.pdbx_seq_one_letter_code
_entity_poly.pdbx_strand_id
1 'polypeptide(L)'
;MGYQLGIDLGVSETTVAVAEAGWPSLVPIGTSATVPTILHLGPDGTARGGLAAAGLARSDRRHIAERFVERLGDPTPILVGGVGYSASALVARYLSWLVETVTTARGTAPDLVLVVVPGSWPHRRREGLADALARVEADVALAVRTAAEASAALFNRAGRATPGSYVGTFDLGTGWFEAAVHAAMPAGFVVAGGPVGLSDATTSMLDELLRTHVLAAAARLAAAAPPPDAAVPSSVAGPDTEDGTTDGTAAETASPAAPVSTPPLASTTPPVSASASGPLLTACAAAREELVIQESTRIEVSAADSGTGDAISVPVTRDEYEALVRPMIEDAVRALARAIRSVPATPEDLSLLVMRGPGARLPLVGRLLDESLGGIGRRGIEADSDLALGAALLAATESPAEPAGSQTVVLGPAAYVTTPPPSIPPVSRPPAVSSPVDVPPGAVAGGLADPGGEPVAPVTALTALTERATAAGHQPPAGATGPAAGGPVAGGPVAGGPVAGGPVAGGPVAGRSGSRPRPGTRPVGPFGSMRRLLAAAAALVVFVTGSVTLGLVLTDDGSDPAAITAADTGPLPPSTIDQHPQFPADSMRSAEQAAGIGADDATATRTTVPAGPNTVIATGSAEVAPITGTAYAMFREAQKGVTVQVSATDTDDGLTKLCAGQADIAGASFALTDPACKDKVVGFEIAHHLLPIVVSKANTWAQCLTTAQIGSLWKRDSTVTSWNQIDPSFPAEPVRLVGPAPSTVHAKVFLASMTGASDNTRQYQEVELDEVPAEIEYARGAIGFMDYSNFQAAADEVRAVQIDAGRGCVEPNAVTAGTGMYMPLCKPLYIYASKEALRRPAVAAFMKYYMENQRDVTNRAHFVARDDATIRDNTTIVNAMTAGVGPVQT
;
A
#
# COMPACT_ATOMS: atom_id res chain seq x y z
N MET A 1 18.48 -37.70 -3.81
CA MET A 1 19.00 -36.35 -3.48
C MET A 1 17.82 -35.58 -2.92
N GLY A 2 18.06 -34.61 -2.05
CA GLY A 2 17.01 -33.66 -1.67
C GLY A 2 16.57 -32.81 -2.86
N TYR A 3 15.37 -32.24 -2.76
CA TYR A 3 14.81 -31.31 -3.72
C TYR A 3 14.08 -30.19 -2.98
N GLN A 4 13.91 -29.04 -3.62
CA GLN A 4 13.25 -27.88 -3.02
C GLN A 4 11.94 -27.59 -3.76
N LEU A 5 10.89 -27.19 -3.05
CA LEU A 5 9.52 -27.08 -3.56
C LEU A 5 9.09 -25.61 -3.63
N GLY A 6 8.76 -25.13 -4.84
CA GLY A 6 8.17 -23.81 -5.07
C GLY A 6 6.66 -23.93 -5.29
N ILE A 7 5.89 -23.14 -4.54
CA ILE A 7 4.42 -23.09 -4.63
C ILE A 7 3.99 -21.65 -4.90
N ASP A 8 3.32 -21.42 -6.03
CA ASP A 8 2.57 -20.20 -6.29
C ASP A 8 1.12 -20.39 -5.82
N LEU A 9 0.72 -19.71 -4.74
CA LEU A 9 -0.56 -19.91 -4.05
C LEU A 9 -1.58 -18.83 -4.45
N GLY A 10 -2.07 -18.92 -5.68
CA GLY A 10 -3.10 -18.01 -6.19
C GLY A 10 -4.49 -18.28 -5.60
N VAL A 11 -5.35 -17.25 -5.64
CA VAL A 11 -6.73 -17.30 -5.09
C VAL A 11 -7.64 -18.29 -5.83
N SER A 12 -7.36 -18.55 -7.12
CA SER A 12 -8.17 -19.43 -7.99
C SER A 12 -7.40 -20.64 -8.50
N GLU A 13 -6.09 -20.52 -8.69
CA GLU A 13 -5.21 -21.59 -9.15
C GLU A 13 -3.92 -21.58 -8.34
N THR A 14 -3.33 -22.76 -8.18
CA THR A 14 -2.04 -22.99 -7.52
C THR A 14 -1.13 -23.71 -8.51
N THR A 15 0.09 -23.22 -8.70
CA THR A 15 1.10 -23.86 -9.57
C THR A 15 2.27 -24.37 -8.73
N VAL A 16 2.79 -25.56 -9.07
CA VAL A 16 3.85 -26.22 -8.30
C VAL A 16 5.06 -26.55 -9.18
N ALA A 17 6.25 -26.24 -8.66
CA ALA A 17 7.52 -26.64 -9.25
C ALA A 17 8.49 -27.18 -8.21
N VAL A 18 9.46 -27.98 -8.62
CA VAL A 18 10.60 -28.36 -7.79
C VAL A 18 11.92 -28.04 -8.46
N ALA A 19 12.93 -27.74 -7.66
CA ALA A 19 14.31 -27.63 -8.09
C ALA A 19 15.09 -28.88 -7.70
N GLU A 20 15.78 -29.46 -8.68
CA GLU A 20 16.70 -30.59 -8.50
C GLU A 20 18.04 -30.19 -9.13
N ALA A 21 19.14 -30.30 -8.38
CA ALA A 21 20.49 -29.89 -8.81
C ALA A 21 20.58 -28.46 -9.42
N GLY A 22 19.78 -27.51 -8.91
CA GLY A 22 19.75 -26.13 -9.41
C GLY A 22 18.98 -25.91 -10.72
N TRP A 23 18.10 -26.84 -11.09
CA TRP A 23 17.22 -26.74 -12.25
C TRP A 23 15.74 -26.87 -11.83
N PRO A 24 14.89 -25.85 -12.09
CA PRO A 24 13.48 -25.91 -11.75
C PRO A 24 12.70 -26.68 -12.81
N SER A 25 11.68 -27.43 -12.39
CA SER A 25 10.76 -28.17 -13.24
C SER A 25 9.35 -28.20 -12.62
N LEU A 26 8.32 -28.10 -13.46
CA LEU A 26 6.93 -28.16 -13.00
C LEU A 26 6.55 -29.57 -12.49
N VAL A 27 5.68 -29.64 -11.48
CA VAL A 27 5.19 -30.90 -10.91
C VAL A 27 3.70 -31.07 -11.20
N PRO A 28 3.30 -32.04 -12.05
CA PRO A 28 1.89 -32.37 -12.24
C PRO A 28 1.23 -32.88 -10.95
N ILE A 29 0.20 -32.17 -10.50
CA ILE A 29 -0.69 -32.58 -9.42
C ILE A 29 -1.86 -33.33 -10.05
N GLY A 30 -1.63 -34.62 -10.34
CA GLY A 30 -2.48 -35.40 -11.24
C GLY A 30 -2.11 -35.16 -12.69
N THR A 31 -2.99 -34.52 -13.46
CA THR A 31 -2.82 -34.32 -14.92
C THR A 31 -2.35 -32.91 -15.33
N SER A 32 -2.16 -31.99 -14.39
CA SER A 32 -1.74 -30.60 -14.66
C SER A 32 -0.81 -30.10 -13.56
N ALA A 33 0.15 -29.22 -13.90
CA ALA A 33 1.03 -28.56 -12.92
C ALA A 33 0.40 -27.33 -12.26
N THR A 34 -0.57 -26.71 -12.94
CA THR A 34 -1.47 -25.68 -12.41
C THR A 34 -2.82 -26.32 -12.13
N VAL A 35 -3.31 -26.21 -10.90
CA VAL A 35 -4.57 -26.83 -10.44
C VAL A 35 -5.42 -25.81 -9.67
N PRO A 36 -6.75 -25.94 -9.66
CA PRO A 36 -7.59 -24.97 -8.96
C PRO A 36 -7.32 -24.94 -7.45
N THR A 37 -7.39 -23.75 -6.85
CA THR A 37 -7.28 -23.52 -5.40
C THR A 37 -8.62 -23.81 -4.72
N ILE A 38 -8.99 -25.08 -4.78
CA ILE A 38 -10.21 -25.67 -4.23
C ILE A 38 -9.84 -26.83 -3.31
N LEU A 39 -10.53 -26.93 -2.18
CA LEU A 39 -10.31 -27.93 -1.13
C LEU A 39 -11.63 -28.65 -0.83
N HIS A 40 -11.61 -29.98 -0.85
CA HIS A 40 -12.65 -30.83 -0.29
C HIS A 40 -12.20 -31.34 1.08
N LEU A 41 -13.06 -31.25 2.09
CA LEU A 41 -12.85 -31.79 3.44
C LEU A 41 -13.93 -32.84 3.74
N GLY A 42 -13.58 -34.11 3.64
CA GLY A 42 -14.51 -35.21 3.90
C GLY A 42 -15.04 -35.22 5.35
N PRO A 43 -16.19 -35.88 5.63
CA PRO A 43 -16.74 -36.02 6.98
C PRO A 43 -15.83 -36.76 7.98
N ASP A 44 -14.82 -37.46 7.46
CA ASP A 44 -13.74 -38.16 8.17
C ASP A 44 -12.51 -37.26 8.43
N GLY A 45 -12.51 -36.02 7.95
CA GLY A 45 -11.37 -35.11 7.97
C GLY A 45 -10.42 -35.24 6.77
N THR A 46 -10.68 -36.15 5.83
CA THR A 46 -9.80 -36.36 4.67
C THR A 46 -9.77 -35.13 3.77
N ALA A 47 -8.61 -34.48 3.67
CA ALA A 47 -8.37 -33.35 2.79
C ALA A 47 -8.02 -33.81 1.37
N ARG A 48 -8.59 -33.15 0.35
CA ARG A 48 -8.23 -33.33 -1.07
C ARG A 48 -8.31 -31.98 -1.76
N GLY A 49 -7.38 -31.64 -2.65
CA GLY A 49 -7.39 -30.38 -3.37
C GLY A 49 -7.40 -30.52 -4.89
N GLY A 50 -7.30 -29.39 -5.58
CA GLY A 50 -7.09 -29.33 -7.03
C GLY A 50 -8.18 -30.02 -7.84
N LEU A 51 -7.78 -30.67 -8.93
CA LEU A 51 -8.70 -31.37 -9.84
C LEU A 51 -9.51 -32.49 -9.14
N ALA A 52 -9.00 -33.09 -8.06
CA ALA A 52 -9.71 -34.10 -7.30
C ALA A 52 -10.91 -33.51 -6.53
N ALA A 53 -10.73 -32.34 -5.91
CA ALA A 53 -11.83 -31.61 -5.26
C ALA A 53 -12.81 -31.00 -6.28
N ALA A 54 -12.31 -30.45 -7.39
CA ALA A 54 -13.14 -29.96 -8.49
C ALA A 54 -14.07 -31.05 -9.08
N GLY A 55 -13.58 -32.29 -9.18
CA GLY A 55 -14.39 -33.44 -9.58
C GLY A 55 -15.54 -33.73 -8.61
N LEU A 56 -15.31 -33.58 -7.30
CA LEU A 56 -16.28 -33.83 -6.22
C LEU A 56 -17.28 -32.68 -6.02
N ALA A 57 -16.96 -31.45 -6.45
CA ALA A 57 -17.76 -30.26 -6.18
C ALA A 57 -19.20 -30.31 -6.75
N ARG A 58 -19.46 -31.16 -7.76
CA ARG A 58 -20.82 -31.41 -8.29
C ARG A 58 -21.65 -32.38 -7.45
N SER A 59 -21.01 -33.31 -6.73
CA SER A 59 -21.68 -34.33 -5.91
C SER A 59 -21.72 -34.00 -4.42
N ASP A 60 -20.75 -33.24 -3.92
CA ASP A 60 -20.58 -32.97 -2.48
C ASP A 60 -20.21 -31.50 -2.20
N ARG A 61 -20.94 -30.56 -2.83
CA ARG A 61 -20.72 -29.10 -2.72
C ARG A 61 -20.71 -28.57 -1.29
N ARG A 62 -21.30 -29.28 -0.31
CA ARG A 62 -21.32 -28.88 1.11
C ARG A 62 -19.95 -29.00 1.78
N HIS A 63 -19.08 -29.88 1.29
CA HIS A 63 -17.75 -30.14 1.85
C HIS A 63 -16.63 -29.45 1.04
N ILE A 64 -16.99 -28.51 0.17
CA ILE A 64 -16.06 -27.72 -0.64
C ILE A 64 -15.76 -26.39 0.03
N ALA A 65 -14.48 -26.03 0.08
CA ALA A 65 -14.00 -24.68 0.26
C ALA A 65 -13.33 -24.19 -1.05
N GLU A 66 -13.76 -23.03 -1.51
CA GLU A 66 -13.19 -22.26 -2.62
C GLU A 66 -12.87 -20.85 -2.11
N ARG A 67 -11.94 -20.14 -2.77
CA ARG A 67 -11.59 -18.74 -2.45
C ARG A 67 -11.22 -18.49 -0.98
N PHE A 68 -10.72 -19.51 -0.27
CA PHE A 68 -10.31 -19.37 1.13
C PHE A 68 -9.03 -18.54 1.28
N VAL A 69 -8.17 -18.47 0.26
CA VAL A 69 -6.92 -17.67 0.25
C VAL A 69 -7.21 -16.15 0.31
N GLU A 70 -8.19 -15.64 -0.42
CA GLU A 70 -8.51 -14.20 -0.37
C GLU A 70 -9.11 -13.75 0.96
N ARG A 71 -9.61 -14.69 1.77
CA ARG A 71 -10.14 -14.47 3.12
C ARG A 71 -9.08 -14.62 4.21
N LEU A 72 -7.79 -14.75 3.88
CA LEU A 72 -6.72 -14.62 4.87
C LEU A 72 -6.81 -13.25 5.57
N GLY A 73 -6.72 -13.26 6.90
CA GLY A 73 -6.92 -12.05 7.72
C GLY A 73 -8.39 -11.62 7.89
N ASP A 74 -9.38 -12.39 7.44
CA ASP A 74 -10.79 -12.21 7.78
C ASP A 74 -11.18 -13.12 8.96
N PRO A 75 -11.65 -12.57 10.10
CA PRO A 75 -12.03 -13.37 11.27
C PRO A 75 -13.35 -14.15 11.08
N THR A 76 -14.14 -13.84 10.06
CA THR A 76 -15.47 -14.42 9.85
C THR A 76 -15.35 -15.86 9.30
N PRO A 77 -15.89 -16.90 9.97
CA PRO A 77 -15.69 -18.28 9.55
C PRO A 77 -16.17 -18.62 8.12
N ILE A 78 -15.55 -19.63 7.52
CA ILE A 78 -15.99 -20.31 6.30
C ILE A 78 -16.67 -21.62 6.73
N LEU A 79 -17.91 -21.85 6.29
CA LEU A 79 -18.65 -23.08 6.61
C LEU A 79 -18.33 -24.18 5.59
N VAL A 80 -17.76 -25.29 6.07
CA VAL A 80 -17.46 -26.50 5.28
C VAL A 80 -18.01 -27.72 6.04
N GLY A 81 -18.84 -28.52 5.41
CA GLY A 81 -19.60 -29.61 6.06
C GLY A 81 -20.61 -29.14 7.12
N GLY A 82 -20.81 -27.83 7.29
CA GLY A 82 -21.53 -27.22 8.41
C GLY A 82 -20.65 -26.85 9.61
N VAL A 83 -19.34 -27.14 9.55
CA VAL A 83 -18.34 -26.73 10.55
C VAL A 83 -17.69 -25.41 10.12
N GLY A 84 -17.45 -24.49 11.06
CA GLY A 84 -16.79 -23.22 10.80
C GLY A 84 -15.26 -23.33 10.91
N TYR A 85 -14.56 -22.95 9.84
CA TYR A 85 -13.09 -22.89 9.77
C TYR A 85 -12.63 -21.44 9.56
N SER A 86 -11.44 -21.07 10.05
CA SER A 86 -10.75 -19.86 9.60
C SER A 86 -10.16 -20.08 8.20
N ALA A 87 -9.98 -19.00 7.44
CA ALA A 87 -9.26 -19.05 6.16
C ALA A 87 -7.87 -19.69 6.31
N SER A 88 -7.13 -19.31 7.35
CA SER A 88 -5.81 -19.83 7.69
C SER A 88 -5.80 -21.34 7.94
N ALA A 89 -6.84 -21.89 8.61
CA ALA A 89 -6.96 -23.34 8.80
C ALA A 89 -7.23 -24.08 7.48
N LEU A 90 -7.94 -23.48 6.53
CA LEU A 90 -8.18 -24.06 5.21
C LEU A 90 -6.94 -23.98 4.30
N VAL A 91 -6.19 -22.87 4.35
CA VAL A 91 -4.88 -22.76 3.69
C VAL A 91 -3.89 -23.77 4.25
N ALA A 92 -3.82 -23.94 5.58
CA ALA A 92 -2.99 -24.96 6.22
C ALA A 92 -3.33 -26.37 5.72
N ARG A 93 -4.62 -26.73 5.68
CA ARG A 93 -5.10 -28.04 5.18
C ARG A 93 -4.76 -28.24 3.69
N TYR A 94 -4.93 -27.22 2.86
CA TYR A 94 -4.60 -27.27 1.43
C TYR A 94 -3.10 -27.44 1.18
N LEU A 95 -2.25 -26.66 1.88
CA LEU A 95 -0.79 -26.78 1.78
C LEU A 95 -0.29 -28.13 2.30
N SER A 96 -0.86 -28.64 3.40
CA SER A 96 -0.51 -29.97 3.94
C SER A 96 -0.79 -31.08 2.92
N TRP A 97 -2.01 -31.10 2.36
CA TRP A 97 -2.39 -32.04 1.30
C TRP A 97 -1.47 -31.93 0.07
N LEU A 98 -1.10 -30.70 -0.32
CA LEU A 98 -0.28 -30.46 -1.51
C LEU A 98 1.16 -30.94 -1.30
N VAL A 99 1.77 -30.65 -0.14
CA VAL A 99 3.11 -31.15 0.23
C VAL A 99 3.12 -32.66 0.36
N GLU A 100 2.10 -33.27 0.99
CA GLU A 100 1.95 -34.74 1.08
C GLU A 100 1.83 -35.38 -0.32
N THR A 101 1.04 -34.78 -1.21
CA THR A 101 0.84 -35.25 -2.59
C THR A 101 2.15 -35.24 -3.37
N VAL A 102 2.93 -34.15 -3.30
CA VAL A 102 4.24 -34.05 -3.98
C VAL A 102 5.27 -35.00 -3.35
N THR A 103 5.31 -35.07 -2.02
CA THR A 103 6.18 -35.99 -1.25
C THR A 103 5.93 -37.45 -1.64
N THR A 104 4.67 -37.84 -1.76
CA THR A 104 4.25 -39.18 -2.21
C THR A 104 4.66 -39.44 -3.66
N ALA A 105 4.52 -38.46 -4.55
CA ALA A 105 4.90 -38.58 -5.95
C ALA A 105 6.42 -38.62 -6.19
N ARG A 106 7.22 -37.97 -5.32
CA ARG A 106 8.70 -37.97 -5.37
C ARG A 106 9.34 -39.08 -4.53
N GLY A 107 8.59 -39.71 -3.61
CA GLY A 107 9.07 -40.77 -2.72
C GLY A 107 9.97 -40.28 -1.57
N THR A 108 10.08 -38.97 -1.38
CA THR A 108 10.84 -38.33 -0.29
C THR A 108 10.31 -36.91 -0.08
N ALA A 109 10.56 -36.31 1.08
CA ALA A 109 10.10 -34.95 1.40
C ALA A 109 11.03 -33.87 0.78
N PRO A 110 10.52 -32.66 0.52
CA PRO A 110 11.36 -31.52 0.13
C PRO A 110 12.23 -31.03 1.30
N ASP A 111 13.44 -30.57 1.01
CA ASP A 111 14.34 -29.98 2.03
C ASP A 111 13.80 -28.62 2.53
N LEU A 112 13.11 -27.90 1.64
CA LEU A 112 12.51 -26.59 1.87
C LEU A 112 11.29 -26.40 0.95
N VAL A 113 10.21 -25.87 1.51
CA VAL A 113 9.00 -25.46 0.80
C VAL A 113 8.88 -23.94 0.84
N LEU A 114 8.77 -23.29 -0.32
CA LEU A 114 8.74 -21.85 -0.45
C LEU A 114 7.45 -21.42 -1.15
N VAL A 115 6.63 -20.64 -0.44
CA VAL A 115 5.32 -20.15 -0.88
C VAL A 115 5.44 -18.70 -1.38
N VAL A 116 4.90 -18.43 -2.56
CA VAL A 116 4.85 -17.09 -3.17
C VAL A 116 3.57 -16.37 -2.79
N VAL A 117 3.68 -15.09 -2.45
CA VAL A 117 2.54 -14.16 -2.27
C VAL A 117 2.87 -12.76 -2.83
N PRO A 118 1.88 -11.89 -3.09
CA PRO A 118 2.11 -10.48 -3.40
C PRO A 118 2.82 -9.75 -2.25
N GLY A 119 3.82 -8.92 -2.56
CA GLY A 119 4.59 -8.15 -1.57
C GLY A 119 3.81 -7.00 -0.93
N SER A 120 2.74 -6.53 -1.58
CA SER A 120 1.84 -5.46 -1.15
C SER A 120 0.69 -5.92 -0.24
N TRP A 121 0.66 -7.19 0.19
CA TRP A 121 -0.41 -7.66 1.09
C TRP A 121 -0.42 -6.89 2.43
N PRO A 122 -1.59 -6.38 2.89
CA PRO A 122 -1.71 -5.65 4.15
C PRO A 122 -1.40 -6.56 5.35
N HIS A 123 -1.06 -5.98 6.49
CA HIS A 123 -0.51 -6.71 7.65
C HIS A 123 -1.36 -7.94 8.03
N ARG A 124 -2.68 -7.77 8.13
CA ARG A 124 -3.65 -8.84 8.43
C ARG A 124 -3.63 -10.04 7.47
N ARG A 125 -3.34 -9.84 6.18
CA ARG A 125 -3.22 -10.94 5.20
C ARG A 125 -1.91 -11.71 5.40
N ARG A 126 -0.82 -11.00 5.70
CA ARG A 126 0.49 -11.59 6.01
C ARG A 126 0.44 -12.40 7.31
N GLU A 127 -0.21 -11.90 8.37
CA GLU A 127 -0.45 -12.67 9.60
C GLU A 127 -1.34 -13.88 9.38
N GLY A 128 -2.44 -13.74 8.63
CA GLY A 128 -3.30 -14.86 8.28
C GLY A 128 -2.53 -15.98 7.57
N LEU A 129 -1.57 -15.65 6.72
CA LEU A 129 -0.66 -16.61 6.09
C LEU A 129 0.30 -17.25 7.11
N ALA A 130 0.89 -16.48 8.02
CA ALA A 130 1.78 -17.02 9.06
C ALA A 130 1.05 -18.01 9.98
N ASP A 131 -0.18 -17.70 10.39
CA ASP A 131 -1.05 -18.63 11.14
C ASP A 131 -1.38 -19.89 10.33
N ALA A 132 -1.52 -19.79 9.01
CA ALA A 132 -1.71 -20.96 8.15
C ALA A 132 -0.46 -21.84 8.08
N LEU A 133 0.72 -21.23 7.91
CA LEU A 133 2.00 -21.94 7.78
C LEU A 133 2.41 -22.62 9.10
N ALA A 134 2.17 -21.96 10.24
CA ALA A 134 2.37 -22.53 11.57
C ALA A 134 1.43 -23.72 11.90
N ARG A 135 0.46 -24.02 11.03
CA ARG A 135 -0.51 -25.12 11.15
C ARG A 135 -0.37 -26.19 10.05
N VAL A 136 0.65 -26.11 9.19
CA VAL A 136 0.87 -27.13 8.14
C VAL A 136 1.32 -28.45 8.79
N GLU A 137 0.60 -29.53 8.48
CA GLU A 137 0.80 -30.86 9.06
C GLU A 137 1.83 -31.67 8.26
N ALA A 138 3.02 -31.08 8.03
CA ALA A 138 4.13 -31.71 7.33
C ALA A 138 5.47 -31.35 8.00
N ASP A 139 6.35 -32.34 8.18
CA ASP A 139 7.69 -32.18 8.77
C ASP A 139 8.69 -31.65 7.71
N VAL A 140 8.50 -30.39 7.32
CA VAL A 140 9.28 -29.69 6.28
C VAL A 140 9.58 -28.25 6.71
N ALA A 141 10.71 -27.70 6.25
CA ALA A 141 10.96 -26.27 6.39
C ALA A 141 10.02 -25.46 5.48
N LEU A 142 9.48 -24.35 5.98
CA LEU A 142 8.58 -23.45 5.26
C LEU A 142 9.13 -22.03 5.20
N ALA A 143 9.12 -21.42 4.02
CA ALA A 143 9.50 -20.04 3.77
C ALA A 143 8.46 -19.31 2.91
N VAL A 144 8.46 -17.97 2.98
CA VAL A 144 7.60 -17.09 2.18
C VAL A 144 8.46 -16.10 1.43
N ARG A 145 8.17 -15.88 0.15
CA ARG A 145 8.77 -14.81 -0.67
C ARG A 145 7.71 -14.06 -1.44
N THR A 146 8.07 -12.86 -1.87
CA THR A 146 7.23 -12.05 -2.75
C THR A 146 7.22 -12.60 -4.18
N ALA A 147 6.15 -12.35 -4.91
CA ALA A 147 6.06 -12.62 -6.35
C ALA A 147 7.13 -11.86 -7.16
N ALA A 148 7.64 -10.74 -6.62
CA ALA A 148 8.79 -10.03 -7.16
C ALA A 148 10.09 -10.86 -7.06
N GLU A 149 10.41 -11.39 -5.88
CA GLU A 149 11.62 -12.21 -5.65
C GLU A 149 11.57 -13.52 -6.47
N ALA A 150 10.41 -14.15 -6.57
CA ALA A 150 10.24 -15.37 -7.36
C ALA A 150 10.57 -15.12 -8.85
N SER A 151 9.93 -14.13 -9.47
CA SER A 151 10.29 -13.71 -10.84
C SER A 151 11.77 -13.29 -10.94
N ALA A 152 12.32 -12.61 -9.93
CA ALA A 152 13.70 -12.16 -9.92
C ALA A 152 14.71 -13.32 -10.09
N ALA A 153 14.50 -14.44 -9.40
CA ALA A 153 15.33 -15.63 -9.53
C ALA A 153 15.24 -16.25 -10.93
N LEU A 154 14.03 -16.39 -11.49
CA LEU A 154 13.83 -16.96 -12.82
C LEU A 154 14.39 -16.06 -13.93
N PHE A 155 14.14 -14.75 -13.87
CA PHE A 155 14.62 -13.80 -14.87
C PHE A 155 16.14 -13.65 -14.86
N ASN A 156 16.78 -13.71 -13.69
CA ASN A 156 18.24 -13.78 -13.58
C ASN A 156 18.77 -15.09 -14.18
N ARG A 157 18.21 -16.24 -13.80
CA ARG A 157 18.59 -17.56 -14.34
C ARG A 157 18.43 -17.66 -15.86
N ALA A 158 17.48 -16.93 -16.44
CA ALA A 158 17.23 -16.84 -17.87
C ALA A 158 18.01 -15.72 -18.59
N GLY A 159 18.83 -14.93 -17.89
CA GLY A 159 19.60 -13.82 -18.48
C GLY A 159 18.74 -12.71 -19.10
N ARG A 160 17.52 -12.51 -18.60
CA ARG A 160 16.47 -11.69 -19.27
C ARG A 160 16.48 -10.20 -18.91
N ALA A 161 17.29 -9.76 -17.94
CA ALA A 161 17.37 -8.38 -17.48
C ALA A 161 18.80 -7.84 -17.47
N THR A 162 18.93 -6.52 -17.60
CA THR A 162 20.24 -5.83 -17.64
C THR A 162 20.57 -5.32 -16.22
N PRO A 163 21.68 -5.77 -15.59
CA PRO A 163 22.09 -5.25 -14.30
C PRO A 163 22.28 -3.72 -14.31
N GLY A 164 21.76 -3.04 -13.29
CA GLY A 164 21.75 -1.57 -13.19
C GLY A 164 20.57 -0.89 -13.89
N SER A 165 19.56 -1.63 -14.34
CA SER A 165 18.31 -1.07 -14.90
C SER A 165 17.09 -1.35 -14.02
N TYR A 166 16.03 -0.56 -14.18
CA TYR A 166 14.75 -0.80 -13.52
C TYR A 166 13.85 -1.72 -14.35
N VAL A 167 13.10 -2.59 -13.65
CA VAL A 167 12.09 -3.47 -14.23
C VAL A 167 10.80 -3.35 -13.42
N GLY A 168 9.69 -3.05 -14.10
CA GLY A 168 8.37 -3.01 -13.48
C GLY A 168 7.69 -4.38 -13.52
N THR A 169 6.84 -4.65 -12.55
CA THR A 169 5.84 -5.74 -12.58
C THR A 169 4.43 -5.13 -12.54
N PHE A 170 3.51 -5.70 -13.33
CA PHE A 170 2.08 -5.40 -13.36
C PHE A 170 1.33 -6.75 -13.31
N ASP A 171 0.73 -7.08 -12.18
CA ASP A 171 0.09 -8.36 -11.93
C ASP A 171 -1.41 -8.16 -11.65
N LEU A 172 -2.27 -8.58 -12.58
CA LEU A 172 -3.72 -8.45 -12.48
C LEU A 172 -4.36 -9.83 -12.31
N GLY A 173 -4.28 -10.33 -11.08
CA GLY A 173 -4.80 -11.62 -10.64
C GLY A 173 -6.25 -11.59 -10.13
N THR A 174 -6.73 -12.75 -9.67
CA THR A 174 -8.16 -12.95 -9.43
C THR A 174 -8.71 -12.34 -8.14
N GLY A 175 -7.89 -12.23 -7.09
CA GLY A 175 -8.26 -11.65 -5.78
C GLY A 175 -7.21 -10.70 -5.18
N TRP A 176 -6.31 -10.21 -6.04
CA TRP A 176 -5.35 -9.14 -5.77
C TRP A 176 -4.80 -8.59 -7.09
N PHE A 177 -4.45 -7.31 -7.10
CA PHE A 177 -3.56 -6.71 -8.10
C PHE A 177 -2.30 -6.17 -7.41
N GLU A 178 -1.15 -6.27 -8.07
CA GLU A 178 0.11 -5.70 -7.59
C GLU A 178 0.88 -5.01 -8.73
N ALA A 179 1.35 -3.79 -8.49
CA ALA A 179 2.42 -3.18 -9.25
C ALA A 179 3.64 -2.90 -8.38
N ALA A 180 4.84 -3.13 -8.90
CA ALA A 180 6.08 -2.84 -8.17
C ALA A 180 7.22 -2.53 -9.16
N VAL A 181 8.28 -1.88 -8.68
CA VAL A 181 9.49 -1.62 -9.49
C VAL A 181 10.74 -2.11 -8.77
N HIS A 182 11.57 -2.82 -9.53
CA HIS A 182 12.71 -3.59 -9.04
C HIS A 182 13.98 -3.11 -9.73
N ALA A 183 15.07 -3.01 -8.99
CA ALA A 183 16.40 -2.82 -9.57
C ALA A 183 16.96 -4.20 -9.97
N ALA A 184 17.27 -4.39 -11.25
CA ALA A 184 17.97 -5.57 -11.74
C ALA A 184 19.44 -5.51 -11.32
N MET A 185 19.94 -6.59 -10.71
CA MET A 185 21.28 -6.68 -10.11
C MET A 185 22.05 -7.89 -10.69
N PRO A 186 23.39 -7.95 -10.62
CA PRO A 186 24.16 -9.08 -11.14
C PRO A 186 23.84 -10.45 -10.50
N ALA A 187 23.15 -10.46 -9.36
CA ALA A 187 22.80 -11.66 -8.59
C ALA A 187 21.28 -11.94 -8.51
N GLY A 188 20.43 -11.09 -9.11
CA GLY A 188 18.98 -11.17 -8.93
C GLY A 188 18.31 -9.82 -9.20
N PHE A 189 17.25 -9.53 -8.46
CA PHE A 189 16.64 -8.19 -8.42
C PHE A 189 16.40 -7.83 -6.95
N VAL A 190 16.27 -6.54 -6.67
CA VAL A 190 15.88 -6.01 -5.36
C VAL A 190 14.67 -5.12 -5.56
N VAL A 191 13.64 -5.24 -4.71
CA VAL A 191 12.49 -4.32 -4.68
C VAL A 191 13.04 -2.91 -4.42
N ALA A 192 12.86 -2.01 -5.38
CA ALA A 192 13.47 -0.69 -5.35
C ALA A 192 12.50 0.42 -4.94
N GLY A 193 11.22 0.26 -5.29
CA GLY A 193 10.12 1.11 -4.85
C GLY A 193 9.06 0.31 -4.11
N GLY A 194 8.28 0.98 -3.24
CA GLY A 194 7.19 0.35 -2.50
C GLY A 194 6.20 -0.36 -3.42
N PRO A 195 5.85 -1.64 -3.17
CA PRO A 195 4.88 -2.38 -3.98
C PRO A 195 3.47 -1.86 -3.70
N VAL A 196 2.74 -1.55 -4.77
CA VAL A 196 1.43 -0.93 -4.75
C VAL A 196 0.36 -1.97 -5.04
N GLY A 197 -0.38 -2.36 -4.01
CA GLY A 197 -1.49 -3.32 -4.11
C GLY A 197 -2.84 -2.66 -4.39
N LEU A 198 -3.77 -3.43 -4.96
CA LEU A 198 -5.20 -3.10 -5.02
C LEU A 198 -6.04 -4.36 -4.73
N SER A 199 -7.11 -4.19 -3.95
CA SER A 199 -8.08 -5.25 -3.64
C SER A 199 -9.36 -5.16 -4.49
N ASP A 200 -9.60 -3.98 -5.05
CA ASP A 200 -10.76 -3.53 -5.81
C ASP A 200 -10.55 -3.54 -7.34
N ALA A 201 -9.31 -3.73 -7.80
CA ALA A 201 -8.96 -3.95 -9.20
C ALA A 201 -8.53 -5.41 -9.43
N THR A 202 -9.46 -6.36 -9.45
CA THR A 202 -9.15 -7.81 -9.55
C THR A 202 -10.02 -8.51 -10.58
N THR A 203 -9.53 -9.60 -11.21
CA THR A 203 -10.27 -10.20 -12.33
C THR A 203 -11.62 -10.81 -11.93
N SER A 204 -11.79 -11.27 -10.69
CA SER A 204 -13.10 -11.73 -10.24
C SER A 204 -14.14 -10.61 -10.07
N MET A 205 -13.70 -9.37 -9.85
CA MET A 205 -14.60 -8.21 -9.90
C MET A 205 -14.93 -7.81 -11.34
N LEU A 206 -14.02 -8.03 -12.30
CA LEU A 206 -14.33 -7.88 -13.73
C LEU A 206 -15.41 -8.89 -14.18
N ASP A 207 -15.29 -10.14 -13.71
CA ASP A 207 -16.26 -11.21 -13.97
C ASP A 207 -17.63 -10.93 -13.34
N GLU A 208 -17.66 -10.32 -12.14
CA GLU A 208 -18.88 -9.91 -11.44
C GLU A 208 -19.57 -8.69 -12.09
N LEU A 209 -18.80 -7.74 -12.62
CA LEU A 209 -19.33 -6.67 -13.48
C LEU A 209 -19.96 -7.26 -14.75
N LEU A 210 -19.25 -8.17 -15.43
CA LEU A 210 -19.74 -8.85 -16.63
C LEU A 210 -21.02 -9.66 -16.33
N ARG A 211 -21.06 -10.41 -15.23
CA ARG A 211 -22.26 -11.12 -14.76
C ARG A 211 -23.44 -10.17 -14.57
N THR A 212 -23.21 -9.02 -13.93
CA THR A 212 -24.23 -8.00 -13.68
C THR A 212 -24.76 -7.40 -15.00
N HIS A 213 -23.87 -7.09 -15.94
CA HIS A 213 -24.23 -6.63 -17.29
C HIS A 213 -25.05 -7.69 -18.05
N VAL A 214 -24.60 -8.94 -18.03
CA VAL A 214 -25.22 -10.07 -18.73
C VAL A 214 -26.64 -10.35 -18.22
N LEU A 215 -26.85 -10.33 -16.91
CA LEU A 215 -28.20 -10.46 -16.33
C LEU A 215 -29.12 -9.30 -16.73
N ALA A 216 -28.61 -8.07 -16.72
CA ALA A 216 -29.36 -6.90 -17.18
C ALA A 216 -29.62 -6.93 -18.70
N ALA A 217 -28.81 -7.62 -19.50
CA ALA A 217 -29.06 -7.88 -20.91
C ALA A 217 -30.11 -8.99 -21.12
N ALA A 218 -29.99 -10.13 -20.42
CA ALA A 218 -30.95 -11.22 -20.47
C ALA A 218 -32.37 -10.77 -20.09
N ALA A 219 -32.53 -10.00 -19.02
CA ALA A 219 -33.82 -9.45 -18.61
C ALA A 219 -34.44 -8.52 -19.68
N ARG A 220 -33.63 -7.74 -20.41
CA ARG A 220 -34.09 -6.90 -21.52
C ARG A 220 -34.49 -7.73 -22.75
N LEU A 221 -33.74 -8.79 -23.06
CA LEU A 221 -34.06 -9.71 -24.16
C LEU A 221 -35.37 -10.46 -23.89
N ALA A 222 -35.60 -10.91 -22.65
CA ALA A 222 -36.85 -11.54 -22.25
C ALA A 222 -38.04 -10.58 -22.32
N ALA A 223 -37.89 -9.34 -21.83
CA ALA A 223 -38.93 -8.31 -21.90
C ALA A 223 -39.25 -7.87 -23.34
N ALA A 224 -38.36 -8.14 -24.30
CA ALA A 224 -38.57 -7.90 -25.73
C ALA A 224 -39.17 -9.12 -26.48
N ALA A 225 -39.30 -10.28 -25.84
CA ALA A 225 -39.93 -11.44 -26.45
C ALA A 225 -41.47 -11.27 -26.50
N PRO A 226 -42.14 -11.64 -27.62
CA PRO A 226 -43.60 -11.62 -27.68
C PRO A 226 -44.21 -12.64 -26.71
N PRO A 227 -45.37 -12.35 -26.09
CA PRO A 227 -45.96 -13.23 -25.08
C PRO A 227 -46.38 -14.58 -25.69
N PRO A 228 -46.10 -15.72 -25.02
CA PRO A 228 -46.36 -17.05 -25.54
C PRO A 228 -47.84 -17.48 -25.35
N ASP A 229 -48.77 -16.70 -25.89
CA ASP A 229 -49.97 -17.26 -26.52
C ASP A 229 -50.75 -16.20 -27.34
N ALA A 230 -50.48 -16.19 -28.65
CA ALA A 230 -51.42 -15.69 -29.66
C ALA A 230 -51.77 -16.87 -30.58
N ALA A 231 -52.34 -17.93 -30.00
CA ALA A 231 -52.68 -19.16 -30.69
C ALA A 231 -53.56 -18.87 -31.93
N VAL A 232 -53.02 -19.16 -33.11
CA VAL A 232 -53.76 -19.07 -34.38
C VAL A 232 -54.59 -20.35 -34.54
N PRO A 233 -55.94 -20.31 -34.42
CA PRO A 233 -56.75 -21.49 -34.66
C PRO A 233 -56.75 -21.81 -36.15
N SER A 234 -56.31 -23.02 -36.51
CA SER A 234 -56.40 -23.52 -37.88
C SER A 234 -57.85 -23.77 -38.31
N SER A 235 -58.29 -23.14 -39.40
CA SER A 235 -59.51 -23.51 -40.12
C SER A 235 -59.27 -23.52 -41.63
N VAL A 236 -60.09 -24.27 -42.38
CA VAL A 236 -59.88 -24.60 -43.81
C VAL A 236 -61.19 -24.45 -44.58
N ALA A 237 -61.14 -23.71 -45.70
CA ALA A 237 -62.26 -23.36 -46.61
C ALA A 237 -63.41 -22.56 -45.95
N GLY A 238 -64.10 -21.61 -46.60
CA GLY A 238 -64.25 -21.22 -48.02
C GLY A 238 -65.76 -21.10 -48.34
N PRO A 239 -66.24 -20.41 -49.41
CA PRO A 239 -65.52 -19.73 -50.49
C PRO A 239 -66.00 -18.27 -50.78
N ASP A 240 -65.38 -17.65 -51.80
CA ASP A 240 -65.85 -16.60 -52.75
C ASP A 240 -66.91 -15.53 -52.37
N THR A 241 -66.54 -14.24 -52.46
CA THR A 241 -67.23 -13.22 -53.32
C THR A 241 -66.36 -11.95 -53.54
N GLU A 242 -66.79 -11.04 -54.43
CA GLU A 242 -65.96 -10.03 -55.13
C GLU A 242 -66.11 -8.55 -54.62
N ASP A 243 -65.32 -7.65 -55.25
CA ASP A 243 -65.40 -6.18 -55.31
C ASP A 243 -65.07 -5.27 -54.09
N GLY A 244 -64.41 -4.12 -54.37
CA GLY A 244 -64.19 -3.04 -53.38
C GLY A 244 -62.97 -2.12 -53.56
N THR A 245 -62.85 -1.38 -54.67
CA THR A 245 -61.71 -0.43 -54.94
C THR A 245 -61.79 0.88 -54.14
N THR A 246 -60.68 1.42 -53.60
CA THR A 246 -60.23 2.85 -53.72
C THR A 246 -58.90 3.22 -53.01
N ASP A 247 -58.25 4.28 -53.48
CA ASP A 247 -56.93 4.83 -53.07
C ASP A 247 -56.86 5.51 -51.67
N GLY A 248 -55.63 5.79 -51.18
CA GLY A 248 -55.41 6.55 -49.93
C GLY A 248 -53.95 6.93 -49.61
N THR A 249 -53.36 7.86 -50.37
CA THR A 249 -51.96 8.33 -50.32
C THR A 249 -51.36 8.74 -48.96
N ALA A 250 -50.14 8.25 -48.69
CA ALA A 250 -48.92 8.94 -48.19
C ALA A 250 -48.93 9.85 -46.93
N ALA A 251 -47.94 9.62 -46.04
CA ALA A 251 -46.88 10.61 -45.73
C ALA A 251 -45.74 10.01 -44.88
N GLU A 252 -44.49 10.38 -45.15
CA GLU A 252 -43.34 10.12 -44.26
C GLU A 252 -43.14 11.29 -43.27
N THR A 253 -42.83 10.99 -42.01
CA THR A 253 -42.05 11.90 -41.15
C THR A 253 -41.11 11.10 -40.25
N ALA A 254 -39.84 10.97 -40.66
CA ALA A 254 -38.78 10.51 -39.76
C ALA A 254 -38.40 11.63 -38.77
N SER A 255 -38.12 11.26 -37.51
CA SER A 255 -37.64 12.17 -36.46
C SER A 255 -36.43 11.53 -35.76
N PRO A 256 -35.36 12.30 -35.42
CA PRO A 256 -34.06 11.72 -35.09
C PRO A 256 -33.99 11.11 -33.69
N ALA A 257 -32.98 10.24 -33.50
CA ALA A 257 -32.73 9.54 -32.24
C ALA A 257 -32.45 10.50 -31.07
N ALA A 258 -33.08 10.24 -29.93
CA ALA A 258 -32.71 10.80 -28.64
C ALA A 258 -31.54 10.00 -28.03
N PRO A 259 -30.66 10.63 -27.20
CA PRO A 259 -29.56 9.92 -26.55
C PRO A 259 -30.07 8.86 -25.57
N VAL A 260 -29.37 7.72 -25.51
CA VAL A 260 -29.69 6.62 -24.60
C VAL A 260 -29.24 6.99 -23.18
N SER A 261 -30.17 7.51 -22.38
CA SER A 261 -29.96 7.68 -20.94
C SER A 261 -29.89 6.32 -20.27
N THR A 262 -28.70 5.93 -19.81
CA THR A 262 -28.53 4.79 -18.90
C THR A 262 -29.31 5.03 -17.61
N PRO A 263 -30.16 4.07 -17.15
CA PRO A 263 -30.83 4.21 -15.86
C PRO A 263 -29.80 4.17 -14.72
N PRO A 264 -30.06 4.85 -13.59
CA PRO A 264 -29.16 4.80 -12.44
C PRO A 264 -29.11 3.37 -11.88
N LEU A 265 -27.90 2.90 -11.56
CA LEU A 265 -27.69 1.67 -10.80
C LEU A 265 -28.37 1.80 -9.44
N ALA A 266 -29.43 1.02 -9.21
CA ALA A 266 -30.10 0.97 -7.92
C ALA A 266 -29.13 0.36 -6.89
N SER A 267 -28.93 1.06 -5.77
CA SER A 267 -28.01 0.66 -4.70
C SER A 267 -28.61 -0.46 -3.83
N THR A 268 -28.87 -1.62 -4.42
CA THR A 268 -29.18 -2.86 -3.72
C THR A 268 -27.90 -3.68 -3.56
N THR A 269 -27.21 -3.52 -2.44
CA THR A 269 -26.16 -4.45 -2.03
C THR A 269 -26.78 -5.86 -1.96
N PRO A 270 -26.34 -6.82 -2.79
CA PRO A 270 -26.88 -8.17 -2.72
C PRO A 270 -26.48 -8.80 -1.39
N PRO A 271 -27.36 -9.59 -0.74
CA PRO A 271 -26.99 -10.29 0.49
C PRO A 271 -25.86 -11.28 0.18
N VAL A 272 -24.74 -11.16 0.89
CA VAL A 272 -23.57 -12.05 0.74
C VAL A 272 -23.94 -13.46 1.18
N SER A 273 -24.49 -14.22 0.23
CA SER A 273 -25.09 -15.54 0.40
C SER A 273 -24.13 -16.60 -0.13
N ALA A 274 -23.99 -17.72 0.58
CA ALA A 274 -22.87 -18.64 0.41
C ALA A 274 -22.89 -19.47 -0.89
N SER A 275 -22.47 -18.87 -2.00
CA SER A 275 -21.94 -19.54 -3.20
C SER A 275 -21.23 -18.56 -4.14
N ALA A 276 -19.94 -18.32 -3.91
CA ALA A 276 -19.09 -17.45 -4.76
C ALA A 276 -18.68 -18.09 -6.11
N SER A 277 -19.47 -19.07 -6.58
CA SER A 277 -19.20 -19.92 -7.74
C SER A 277 -20.50 -20.50 -8.30
N GLY A 278 -21.34 -19.61 -8.84
CA GLY A 278 -22.46 -19.98 -9.70
C GLY A 278 -21.97 -20.31 -11.12
N PRO A 279 -22.65 -21.19 -11.89
CA PRO A 279 -22.24 -21.54 -13.26
C PRO A 279 -22.06 -20.31 -14.17
N LEU A 280 -22.90 -19.28 -13.99
CA LEU A 280 -22.81 -18.02 -14.74
C LEU A 280 -21.52 -17.23 -14.46
N LEU A 281 -20.96 -17.26 -13.24
CA LEU A 281 -19.66 -16.65 -12.96
C LEU A 281 -18.53 -17.36 -13.71
N THR A 282 -18.57 -18.70 -13.75
CA THR A 282 -17.61 -19.49 -14.54
C THR A 282 -17.73 -19.20 -16.03
N ALA A 283 -18.95 -19.00 -16.55
CA ALA A 283 -19.18 -18.58 -17.93
C ALA A 283 -18.67 -17.15 -18.22
N CYS A 284 -18.82 -16.21 -17.28
CA CYS A 284 -18.27 -14.85 -17.42
C CYS A 284 -16.74 -14.85 -17.41
N ALA A 285 -16.11 -15.62 -16.52
CA ALA A 285 -14.66 -15.79 -16.50
C ALA A 285 -14.10 -16.43 -17.79
N ALA A 286 -14.79 -17.43 -18.34
CA ALA A 286 -14.44 -18.02 -19.64
C ALA A 286 -14.61 -17.02 -20.79
N ALA A 287 -15.71 -16.26 -20.80
CA ALA A 287 -15.97 -15.21 -21.78
C ALA A 287 -14.92 -14.09 -21.75
N ARG A 288 -14.38 -13.72 -20.58
CA ARG A 288 -13.22 -12.82 -20.47
C ARG A 288 -12.01 -13.35 -21.26
N GLU A 289 -11.63 -14.60 -21.03
CA GLU A 289 -10.49 -15.22 -21.72
C GLU A 289 -10.73 -15.33 -23.24
N GLU A 290 -11.97 -15.60 -23.66
CA GLU A 290 -12.33 -15.57 -25.08
C GLU A 290 -12.20 -14.14 -25.66
N LEU A 291 -12.68 -13.11 -24.96
CA LEU A 291 -12.64 -11.71 -25.41
C LEU A 291 -11.23 -11.11 -25.47
N VAL A 292 -10.23 -11.70 -24.81
CA VAL A 292 -8.80 -11.38 -25.04
C VAL A 292 -8.42 -11.62 -26.51
N ILE A 293 -9.01 -12.63 -27.16
CA ILE A 293 -8.67 -13.07 -28.52
C ILE A 293 -9.76 -12.67 -29.53
N GLN A 294 -11.02 -12.98 -29.23
CA GLN A 294 -12.20 -12.73 -30.07
C GLN A 294 -12.78 -11.32 -29.88
N GLU A 295 -13.40 -10.78 -30.92
CA GLU A 295 -14.10 -9.49 -30.86
C GLU A 295 -15.49 -9.59 -30.19
N SER A 296 -16.05 -10.80 -30.10
CA SER A 296 -17.31 -11.07 -29.38
C SER A 296 -17.43 -12.53 -28.95
N THR A 297 -18.26 -12.78 -27.94
CA THR A 297 -18.66 -14.12 -27.48
C THR A 297 -20.16 -14.14 -27.11
N ARG A 298 -20.67 -15.30 -26.68
CA ARG A 298 -22.04 -15.49 -26.16
C ARG A 298 -22.00 -16.17 -24.80
N ILE A 299 -22.73 -15.60 -23.85
CA ILE A 299 -22.86 -16.13 -22.49
C ILE A 299 -24.28 -16.64 -22.31
N GLU A 300 -24.43 -17.94 -22.04
CA GLU A 300 -25.71 -18.58 -21.78
C GLU A 300 -26.13 -18.35 -20.32
N VAL A 301 -27.21 -17.57 -20.13
CA VAL A 301 -27.84 -17.36 -18.83
C VAL A 301 -28.88 -18.45 -18.61
N SER A 302 -28.79 -19.20 -17.52
CA SER A 302 -29.74 -20.28 -17.25
C SER A 302 -31.13 -19.75 -16.91
N ALA A 303 -32.18 -20.56 -17.13
CA ALA A 303 -33.56 -20.24 -16.76
C ALA A 303 -33.76 -19.82 -15.29
N ALA A 304 -32.89 -20.29 -14.39
CA ALA A 304 -32.91 -19.95 -12.96
C ALA A 304 -32.20 -18.62 -12.67
N ASP A 305 -31.21 -18.24 -13.49
CA ASP A 305 -30.48 -16.97 -13.37
C ASP A 305 -31.21 -15.82 -14.10
N SER A 306 -31.87 -16.12 -15.22
CA SER A 306 -32.68 -15.16 -16.00
C SER A 306 -34.02 -14.83 -15.33
N GLY A 307 -34.58 -15.78 -14.58
CA GLY A 307 -35.93 -15.69 -13.99
C GLY A 307 -37.07 -15.86 -15.00
N THR A 308 -36.77 -16.26 -16.25
CA THR A 308 -37.70 -16.18 -17.39
C THR A 308 -38.19 -17.54 -17.89
N GLY A 309 -37.93 -18.63 -17.16
CA GLY A 309 -38.36 -19.99 -17.51
C GLY A 309 -37.48 -20.67 -18.56
N ASP A 310 -37.01 -19.92 -19.55
CA ASP A 310 -36.04 -20.35 -20.56
C ASP A 310 -34.63 -19.76 -20.35
N ALA A 311 -33.63 -20.44 -20.90
CA ALA A 311 -32.25 -19.95 -20.95
C ALA A 311 -32.07 -18.91 -22.07
N ILE A 312 -31.19 -17.93 -21.85
CA ILE A 312 -31.01 -16.78 -22.76
C ILE A 312 -29.53 -16.63 -23.14
N SER A 313 -29.27 -16.72 -24.44
CA SER A 313 -27.96 -16.47 -25.05
C SER A 313 -27.70 -14.97 -25.19
N VAL A 314 -26.81 -14.42 -24.37
CA VAL A 314 -26.44 -12.99 -24.39
C VAL A 314 -25.16 -12.79 -25.20
N PRO A 315 -25.20 -12.09 -26.35
CA PRO A 315 -23.98 -11.68 -27.04
C PRO A 315 -23.28 -10.56 -26.26
N VAL A 316 -21.95 -10.60 -26.20
CA VAL A 316 -21.11 -9.55 -25.60
C VAL A 316 -19.92 -9.28 -26.51
N THR A 317 -19.65 -8.02 -26.85
CA THR A 317 -18.47 -7.60 -27.61
C THR A 317 -17.30 -7.22 -26.71
N ARG A 318 -16.08 -7.22 -27.27
CA ARG A 318 -14.88 -6.72 -26.59
C ARG A 318 -15.05 -5.26 -26.17
N ASP A 319 -15.60 -4.42 -27.04
CA ASP A 319 -15.75 -2.98 -26.77
C ASP A 319 -16.73 -2.71 -25.61
N GLU A 320 -17.84 -3.47 -25.51
CA GLU A 320 -18.77 -3.40 -24.38
C GLU A 320 -18.11 -3.86 -23.07
N TYR A 321 -17.35 -4.96 -23.09
CA TYR A 321 -16.62 -5.44 -21.93
C TYR A 321 -15.49 -4.48 -21.51
N GLU A 322 -14.66 -4.03 -22.45
CA GLU A 322 -13.57 -3.08 -22.19
C GLU A 322 -14.11 -1.72 -21.70
N ALA A 323 -15.26 -1.25 -22.18
CA ALA A 323 -15.93 -0.07 -21.64
C ALA A 323 -16.45 -0.29 -20.20
N LEU A 324 -16.98 -1.47 -19.90
CA LEU A 324 -17.49 -1.85 -18.58
C LEU A 324 -16.37 -1.95 -17.53
N VAL A 325 -15.22 -2.52 -17.88
CA VAL A 325 -14.10 -2.71 -16.94
C VAL A 325 -13.12 -1.53 -16.84
N ARG A 326 -13.18 -0.59 -17.78
CA ARG A 326 -12.21 0.52 -17.92
C ARG A 326 -11.80 1.20 -16.61
N PRO A 327 -12.70 1.60 -15.69
CA PRO A 327 -12.29 2.30 -14.47
C PRO A 327 -11.29 1.51 -13.61
N MET A 328 -11.50 0.20 -13.43
CA MET A 328 -10.61 -0.67 -12.65
C MET A 328 -9.25 -0.87 -13.33
N ILE A 329 -9.23 -0.93 -14.67
CA ILE A 329 -7.97 -1.03 -15.43
C ILE A 329 -7.21 0.31 -15.39
N GLU A 330 -7.91 1.44 -15.41
CA GLU A 330 -7.31 2.76 -15.20
C GLU A 330 -6.72 2.89 -13.79
N ASP A 331 -7.34 2.31 -12.74
CA ASP A 331 -6.75 2.26 -11.40
C ASP A 331 -5.52 1.35 -11.29
N ALA A 332 -5.53 0.19 -11.96
CA ALA A 332 -4.35 -0.67 -12.09
C ALA A 332 -3.18 0.03 -12.83
N VAL A 333 -3.47 0.75 -13.91
CA VAL A 333 -2.46 1.53 -14.66
C VAL A 333 -1.97 2.74 -13.85
N ARG A 334 -2.87 3.42 -13.10
CA ARG A 334 -2.47 4.41 -12.09
C ARG A 334 -1.52 3.77 -11.07
N ALA A 335 -1.82 2.57 -10.56
CA ALA A 335 -0.99 1.87 -9.57
C ALA A 335 0.43 1.55 -10.06
N LEU A 336 0.61 1.19 -11.34
CA LEU A 336 1.95 1.12 -11.93
C LEU A 336 2.63 2.50 -12.00
N ALA A 337 1.90 3.56 -12.36
CA ALA A 337 2.43 4.93 -12.31
C ALA A 337 2.90 5.33 -10.89
N ARG A 338 2.24 4.81 -9.85
CA ARG A 338 2.58 5.02 -8.43
C ARG A 338 3.87 4.26 -8.07
N ALA A 339 3.97 2.98 -8.42
CA ALA A 339 5.16 2.16 -8.22
C ALA A 339 6.40 2.68 -8.99
N ILE A 340 6.22 3.35 -10.13
CA ILE A 340 7.31 4.03 -10.85
C ILE A 340 7.75 5.31 -10.12
N ARG A 341 6.83 6.10 -9.56
CA ARG A 341 7.17 7.33 -8.82
C ARG A 341 7.86 7.09 -7.48
N SER A 342 7.77 5.89 -6.90
CA SER A 342 8.46 5.54 -5.65
C SER A 342 9.96 5.20 -5.83
N VAL A 343 10.46 5.24 -7.08
CA VAL A 343 11.90 5.19 -7.42
C VAL A 343 12.33 6.45 -8.19
N PRO A 344 13.62 6.80 -8.23
CA PRO A 344 14.15 7.88 -9.08
C PRO A 344 14.22 7.43 -10.57
N ALA A 345 13.08 7.07 -11.15
CA ALA A 345 12.95 6.56 -12.51
C ALA A 345 11.66 7.07 -13.18
N THR A 346 11.65 7.12 -14.51
CA THR A 346 10.49 7.40 -15.34
C THR A 346 10.03 6.12 -16.06
N PRO A 347 8.86 6.11 -16.74
CA PRO A 347 8.47 4.98 -17.59
C PRO A 347 9.50 4.63 -18.69
N GLU A 348 10.26 5.61 -19.19
CA GLU A 348 11.34 5.39 -20.17
C GLU A 348 12.56 4.67 -19.58
N ASP A 349 12.78 4.77 -18.27
CA ASP A 349 13.90 4.11 -17.57
C ASP A 349 13.61 2.63 -17.24
N LEU A 350 12.37 2.15 -17.47
CA LEU A 350 12.02 0.74 -17.36
C LEU A 350 12.54 -0.04 -18.58
N SER A 351 13.59 -0.85 -18.36
CA SER A 351 14.14 -1.74 -19.39
C SER A 351 13.20 -2.90 -19.74
N LEU A 352 12.27 -3.22 -18.84
CA LEU A 352 11.19 -4.18 -19.03
C LEU A 352 10.00 -3.85 -18.10
N LEU A 353 8.78 -3.99 -18.60
CA LEU A 353 7.58 -4.21 -17.81
C LEU A 353 7.12 -5.67 -17.98
N VAL A 354 7.10 -6.40 -16.87
CA VAL A 354 6.58 -7.78 -16.78
C VAL A 354 5.08 -7.71 -16.46
N MET A 355 4.26 -8.30 -17.33
CA MET A 355 2.80 -8.35 -17.19
C MET A 355 2.37 -9.78 -16.81
N ARG A 356 1.59 -9.93 -15.74
CA ARG A 356 1.18 -11.21 -15.15
C ARG A 356 -0.32 -11.26 -14.86
N GLY A 357 -0.87 -12.46 -14.79
CA GLY A 357 -2.26 -12.73 -14.51
C GLY A 357 -3.17 -12.60 -15.74
N PRO A 358 -4.34 -13.25 -15.73
CA PRO A 358 -5.25 -13.27 -16.87
C PRO A 358 -5.71 -11.86 -17.30
N GLY A 359 -5.94 -10.96 -16.34
CA GLY A 359 -6.43 -9.61 -16.64
C GLY A 359 -5.41 -8.75 -17.39
N ALA A 360 -4.10 -8.96 -17.17
CA ALA A 360 -3.05 -8.20 -17.85
C ALA A 360 -2.89 -8.55 -19.35
N ARG A 361 -3.61 -9.58 -19.82
CA ARG A 361 -3.68 -9.98 -21.23
C ARG A 361 -4.73 -9.18 -22.03
N LEU A 362 -5.61 -8.44 -21.37
CA LEU A 362 -6.66 -7.66 -22.02
C LEU A 362 -6.06 -6.56 -22.92
N PRO A 363 -6.49 -6.42 -24.19
CA PRO A 363 -5.98 -5.39 -25.10
C PRO A 363 -6.08 -3.96 -24.55
N LEU A 364 -7.13 -3.66 -23.78
CA LEU A 364 -7.29 -2.39 -23.07
C LEU A 364 -6.12 -2.03 -22.14
N VAL A 365 -5.53 -3.00 -21.43
CA VAL A 365 -4.37 -2.78 -20.54
C VAL A 365 -3.19 -2.24 -21.35
N GLY A 366 -2.92 -2.85 -22.50
CA GLY A 366 -1.86 -2.39 -23.42
C GLY A 366 -2.07 -0.94 -23.85
N ARG A 367 -3.30 -0.60 -24.28
CA ARG A 367 -3.63 0.75 -24.75
C ARG A 367 -3.55 1.78 -23.61
N LEU A 368 -4.11 1.49 -22.44
CA LEU A 368 -4.08 2.41 -21.30
C LEU A 368 -2.65 2.65 -20.76
N LEU A 369 -1.77 1.65 -20.81
CA LEU A 369 -0.34 1.83 -20.49
C LEU A 369 0.34 2.78 -21.49
N ASP A 370 0.07 2.62 -22.78
CA ASP A 370 0.64 3.46 -23.84
C ASP A 370 0.06 4.90 -23.80
N GLU A 371 -1.22 5.05 -23.46
CA GLU A 371 -1.91 6.33 -23.28
C GLU A 371 -1.48 7.09 -22.02
N SER A 372 -1.28 6.38 -20.89
CA SER A 372 -1.10 7.00 -19.55
C SER A 372 0.35 7.15 -19.11
N LEU A 373 1.24 6.28 -19.59
CA LEU A 373 2.66 6.27 -19.22
C LEU A 373 3.55 6.58 -20.43
N GLY A 374 3.28 5.93 -21.56
CA GLY A 374 4.17 5.97 -22.73
C GLY A 374 5.59 5.46 -22.42
N GLY A 375 6.49 5.53 -23.39
CA GLY A 375 7.95 5.40 -23.16
C GLY A 375 8.51 4.02 -22.77
N ILE A 376 7.73 3.12 -22.16
CA ILE A 376 8.18 1.84 -21.60
C ILE A 376 8.87 0.99 -22.69
N GLY A 377 10.18 0.81 -22.58
CA GLY A 377 11.03 0.32 -23.67
C GLY A 377 10.73 -1.11 -24.13
N ARG A 378 10.27 -1.98 -23.21
CA ARG A 378 9.84 -3.34 -23.54
C ARG A 378 8.73 -3.80 -22.61
N ARG A 379 7.70 -4.46 -23.16
CA ARG A 379 6.72 -5.25 -22.40
C ARG A 379 6.98 -6.74 -22.63
N GLY A 380 6.72 -7.57 -21.62
CA GLY A 380 6.77 -9.02 -21.72
C GLY A 380 5.72 -9.66 -20.81
N ILE A 381 5.00 -10.66 -21.32
CA ILE A 381 4.03 -11.43 -20.53
C ILE A 381 4.78 -12.57 -19.85
N GLU A 382 4.60 -12.73 -18.54
CA GLU A 382 5.09 -13.85 -17.74
C GLU A 382 4.11 -15.01 -17.82
N ALA A 383 4.60 -16.26 -17.82
CA ALA A 383 3.71 -17.42 -17.83
C ALA A 383 3.18 -17.71 -16.42
N ASP A 384 1.98 -18.27 -16.32
CA ASP A 384 1.32 -18.58 -15.03
C ASP A 384 2.05 -19.68 -14.21
N SER A 385 3.13 -20.23 -14.79
CA SER A 385 4.08 -21.17 -14.19
C SER A 385 5.34 -20.54 -13.60
N ASP A 386 5.67 -19.32 -14.01
CA ASP A 386 7.01 -18.75 -13.82
C ASP A 386 7.29 -18.38 -12.35
N LEU A 387 6.25 -17.99 -11.59
CA LEU A 387 6.36 -17.78 -10.13
C LEU A 387 6.75 -19.05 -9.38
N ALA A 388 6.12 -20.19 -9.67
CA ALA A 388 6.46 -21.46 -9.02
C ALA A 388 7.88 -21.92 -9.38
N LEU A 389 8.30 -21.77 -10.65
CA LEU A 389 9.66 -22.06 -11.11
C LEU A 389 10.71 -21.15 -10.44
N GLY A 390 10.36 -19.87 -10.24
CA GLY A 390 11.16 -18.89 -9.51
C GLY A 390 11.30 -19.19 -8.02
N ALA A 391 10.20 -19.57 -7.37
CA ALA A 391 10.17 -20.04 -5.98
C ALA A 391 11.07 -21.27 -5.76
N ALA A 392 10.99 -22.25 -6.67
CA ALA A 392 11.84 -23.42 -6.62
C ALA A 392 13.34 -23.06 -6.79
N LEU A 393 13.67 -22.09 -7.65
CA LEU A 393 15.03 -21.56 -7.78
C LEU A 393 15.53 -20.86 -6.52
N LEU A 394 14.71 -19.99 -5.89
CA LEU A 394 15.07 -19.34 -4.62
C LEU A 394 15.34 -20.38 -3.54
N ALA A 395 14.42 -21.33 -3.36
CA ALA A 395 14.55 -22.38 -2.35
C ALA A 395 15.82 -23.23 -2.56
N ALA A 396 16.25 -23.46 -3.81
CA ALA A 396 17.52 -24.14 -4.13
C ALA A 396 18.79 -23.30 -3.87
N THR A 397 18.65 -21.99 -3.67
CA THR A 397 19.75 -21.10 -3.25
C THR A 397 19.77 -20.81 -1.76
N GLU A 398 18.69 -21.11 -1.05
CA GLU A 398 18.58 -20.97 0.40
C GLU A 398 19.10 -22.24 1.08
N SER A 399 20.01 -22.08 2.05
CA SER A 399 20.37 -23.20 2.93
C SER A 399 19.19 -23.44 3.88
N PRO A 400 18.74 -24.70 4.08
CA PRO A 400 17.84 -25.01 5.17
C PRO A 400 18.44 -24.52 6.49
N ALA A 401 17.68 -23.73 7.24
CA ALA A 401 17.99 -23.47 8.64
C ALA A 401 17.79 -24.77 9.43
N GLU A 402 18.58 -25.00 10.49
CA GLU A 402 18.31 -26.12 11.39
C GLU A 402 16.88 -26.04 11.96
N PRO A 403 16.23 -27.18 12.25
CA PRO A 403 14.85 -27.22 12.74
C PRO A 403 14.73 -26.63 14.16
N ALA A 404 14.66 -25.30 14.21
CA ALA A 404 14.45 -24.54 15.43
C ALA A 404 13.04 -24.83 15.98
N GLY A 405 13.00 -25.48 17.16
CA GLY A 405 11.75 -25.71 17.87
C GLY A 405 11.01 -24.39 18.16
N SER A 406 9.70 -24.37 17.96
CA SER A 406 8.83 -23.18 18.03
C SER A 406 9.32 -22.02 17.13
N GLN A 407 9.14 -22.18 15.82
CA GLN A 407 9.48 -21.15 14.83
C GLN A 407 8.68 -19.86 15.05
N THR A 408 9.38 -18.74 15.21
CA THR A 408 8.82 -17.40 14.99
C THR A 408 8.92 -17.11 13.49
N VAL A 409 7.78 -16.97 12.80
CA VAL A 409 7.76 -16.60 11.38
C VAL A 409 8.17 -15.13 11.25
N VAL A 410 9.41 -14.87 10.82
CA VAL A 410 9.94 -13.51 10.64
C VAL A 410 9.41 -12.90 9.34
N LEU A 411 8.15 -12.44 9.37
CA LEU A 411 7.61 -11.49 8.41
C LEU A 411 8.14 -10.09 8.75
N GLY A 412 9.38 -9.82 8.38
CA GLY A 412 9.93 -8.46 8.46
C GLY A 412 9.13 -7.49 7.59
N PRO A 413 9.09 -6.18 7.93
CA PRO A 413 8.75 -5.16 6.93
C PRO A 413 9.72 -5.26 5.76
N ALA A 414 9.28 -4.86 4.56
CA ALA A 414 10.17 -4.82 3.39
C ALA A 414 11.42 -3.98 3.72
N ALA A 415 12.58 -4.63 3.71
CA ALA A 415 13.83 -4.03 4.18
C ALA A 415 14.33 -3.00 3.16
N TYR A 416 13.80 -1.78 3.24
CA TYR A 416 14.36 -0.62 2.56
C TYR A 416 15.85 -0.53 2.88
N VAL A 417 16.68 -0.71 1.84
CA VAL A 417 18.14 -0.65 1.96
C VAL A 417 18.53 0.82 2.15
N THR A 418 18.61 1.24 3.42
CA THR A 418 18.89 2.65 3.81
C THR A 418 20.32 3.10 3.51
N THR A 419 21.21 2.19 3.10
CA THR A 419 22.49 2.57 2.49
C THR A 419 22.26 2.95 1.02
N PRO A 420 22.60 4.17 0.59
CA PRO A 420 22.51 4.54 -0.81
C PRO A 420 23.44 3.64 -1.66
N PRO A 421 23.04 3.27 -2.89
CA PRO A 421 23.87 2.46 -3.76
C PRO A 421 25.22 3.16 -4.04
N PRO A 422 26.33 2.40 -4.18
CA PRO A 422 27.63 2.99 -4.44
C PRO A 422 27.60 3.84 -5.72
N SER A 423 28.13 5.06 -5.64
CA SER A 423 27.95 6.09 -6.66
C SER A 423 28.39 5.63 -8.05
N ILE A 424 27.42 5.40 -8.94
CA ILE A 424 27.67 4.99 -10.32
C ILE A 424 28.39 6.13 -11.05
N PRO A 425 29.59 5.91 -11.62
CA PRO A 425 30.26 6.94 -12.40
C PRO A 425 29.46 7.26 -13.67
N PRO A 426 29.36 8.53 -14.10
CA PRO A 426 28.51 8.92 -15.21
C PRO A 426 28.95 8.25 -16.52
N VAL A 427 28.09 7.39 -17.07
CA VAL A 427 28.33 6.73 -18.35
C VAL A 427 28.33 7.79 -19.47
N SER A 428 29.48 7.95 -20.12
CA SER A 428 29.62 8.90 -21.23
C SER A 428 28.76 8.46 -22.41
N ARG A 429 27.70 9.23 -22.68
CA ARG A 429 26.76 9.01 -23.79
C ARG A 429 27.54 8.95 -25.12
N PRO A 430 27.37 7.91 -25.96
CA PRO A 430 27.95 7.91 -27.30
C PRO A 430 27.49 9.15 -28.09
N PRO A 431 28.36 9.77 -28.90
CA PRO A 431 27.97 10.94 -29.69
C PRO A 431 26.88 10.56 -30.70
N ALA A 432 25.82 11.37 -30.77
CA ALA A 432 24.68 11.10 -31.64
C ALA A 432 25.07 11.14 -33.12
N VAL A 433 24.62 10.14 -33.89
CA VAL A 433 24.83 10.09 -35.35
C VAL A 433 24.00 11.19 -36.00
N SER A 434 24.67 12.26 -36.44
CA SER A 434 24.06 13.39 -37.13
C SER A 434 24.08 13.17 -38.65
N SER A 435 23.00 13.51 -39.33
CA SER A 435 22.86 13.43 -40.80
C SER A 435 21.78 14.39 -41.28
N PRO A 436 21.89 14.95 -42.50
CA PRO A 436 23.03 15.73 -42.98
C PRO A 436 22.59 17.15 -43.39
N VAL A 437 23.51 18.14 -43.39
CA VAL A 437 23.23 19.52 -43.86
C VAL A 437 24.39 20.01 -44.73
N ASP A 438 24.07 20.90 -45.69
CA ASP A 438 24.83 21.25 -46.89
C ASP A 438 26.24 21.84 -46.72
N VAL A 439 27.03 21.67 -47.79
CA VAL A 439 28.37 22.25 -47.97
C VAL A 439 28.31 23.54 -48.80
N PRO A 440 28.73 24.70 -48.26
CA PRO A 440 29.14 25.85 -49.07
C PRO A 440 30.61 25.70 -49.54
N PRO A 441 30.95 26.03 -50.80
CA PRO A 441 32.26 25.73 -51.35
C PRO A 441 33.33 26.83 -51.12
N GLY A 442 34.56 26.40 -50.82
CA GLY A 442 35.77 27.06 -51.33
C GLY A 442 36.69 27.80 -50.34
N ALA A 443 37.83 27.18 -50.04
CA ALA A 443 39.14 27.84 -49.89
C ALA A 443 40.26 26.81 -50.09
N VAL A 444 41.42 27.21 -50.66
CA VAL A 444 42.52 26.29 -51.00
C VAL A 444 43.89 26.81 -50.53
N ALA A 445 44.55 26.05 -49.66
CA ALA A 445 45.99 26.00 -49.35
C ALA A 445 46.14 24.88 -48.28
N GLY A 446 47.04 23.90 -48.35
CA GLY A 446 48.48 23.93 -48.64
C GLY A 446 49.20 23.43 -47.37
N GLY A 447 50.26 22.59 -47.39
CA GLY A 447 50.98 21.95 -48.50
C GLY A 447 51.72 20.69 -48.00
N LEU A 448 52.54 20.06 -48.86
CA LEU A 448 53.20 18.78 -48.56
C LEU A 448 54.45 18.90 -47.67
N ALA A 449 54.68 17.91 -46.80
CA ALA A 449 56.01 17.43 -46.41
C ALA A 449 55.96 15.98 -45.87
N ASP A 450 56.65 15.09 -46.57
CA ASP A 450 57.05 13.70 -46.24
C ASP A 450 58.49 13.56 -46.82
N PRO A 451 59.35 12.54 -46.56
CA PRO A 451 59.17 11.29 -45.81
C PRO A 451 60.28 10.94 -44.78
N GLY A 452 60.18 9.77 -44.12
CA GLY A 452 61.37 9.16 -43.49
C GLY A 452 61.22 7.90 -42.62
N GLY A 453 61.33 6.70 -43.22
CA GLY A 453 62.10 5.58 -42.64
C GLY A 453 61.43 4.51 -41.75
N GLU A 454 61.18 3.34 -42.33
CA GLU A 454 61.37 2.01 -41.69
C GLU A 454 62.87 1.58 -41.75
N PRO A 455 63.39 0.43 -41.22
CA PRO A 455 62.73 -0.84 -40.80
C PRO A 455 63.31 -1.58 -39.55
N VAL A 456 62.93 -2.87 -39.40
CA VAL A 456 63.66 -4.05 -38.82
C VAL A 456 63.14 -4.66 -37.49
N ALA A 457 63.09 -6.00 -37.46
CA ALA A 457 62.79 -6.88 -36.30
C ALA A 457 63.78 -8.07 -36.22
N PRO A 458 63.87 -8.78 -35.08
CA PRO A 458 63.74 -10.27 -35.05
C PRO A 458 62.92 -10.78 -33.82
N VAL A 459 62.17 -11.91 -33.82
CA VAL A 459 62.51 -13.35 -34.03
C VAL A 459 63.46 -13.89 -32.92
N THR A 460 63.25 -15.03 -32.22
CA THR A 460 62.37 -16.23 -32.39
C THR A 460 61.36 -16.36 -31.20
N ALA A 461 60.93 -17.45 -30.50
CA ALA A 461 61.06 -18.93 -30.42
C ALA A 461 59.95 -19.48 -29.44
N LEU A 462 59.55 -20.77 -29.30
CA LEU A 462 59.59 -22.00 -30.13
C LEU A 462 58.77 -23.15 -29.42
N THR A 463 58.10 -24.06 -30.16
CA THR A 463 57.65 -25.45 -29.77
C THR A 463 56.54 -25.65 -28.69
N ALA A 464 55.75 -26.74 -28.65
CA ALA A 464 55.65 -28.00 -29.46
C ALA A 464 54.21 -28.62 -29.52
N LEU A 465 54.07 -29.71 -30.28
CA LEU A 465 52.92 -30.62 -30.45
C LEU A 465 53.35 -32.09 -30.13
N THR A 466 52.53 -33.15 -30.07
CA THR A 466 51.09 -33.34 -30.41
C THR A 466 50.34 -34.10 -29.27
N GLU A 467 49.82 -35.35 -29.27
CA GLU A 467 49.56 -36.40 -30.29
C GLU A 467 48.54 -37.50 -29.82
N ARG A 468 47.53 -37.85 -30.66
CA ARG A 468 46.81 -39.17 -30.80
C ARG A 468 46.12 -39.86 -29.58
N ALA A 469 45.18 -40.83 -29.70
CA ALA A 469 44.26 -41.26 -30.78
C ALA A 469 43.27 -42.38 -30.30
N THR A 470 42.09 -42.51 -30.97
CA THR A 470 41.32 -43.75 -31.34
C THR A 470 41.01 -44.86 -30.28
N ALA A 471 40.02 -45.76 -30.40
CA ALA A 471 39.14 -46.19 -31.51
C ALA A 471 37.82 -46.83 -31.00
N ALA A 472 36.84 -47.03 -31.91
CA ALA A 472 35.67 -47.94 -31.85
C ALA A 472 34.64 -47.78 -30.68
N GLY A 473 33.34 -48.06 -30.87
CA GLY A 473 32.57 -48.35 -32.09
C GLY A 473 31.49 -49.44 -31.88
N HIS A 474 30.24 -49.19 -32.30
CA HIS A 474 29.19 -50.18 -32.58
C HIS A 474 28.06 -49.56 -33.45
N GLN A 475 27.27 -50.38 -34.14
CA GLN A 475 26.17 -49.97 -35.05
C GLN A 475 24.81 -50.65 -34.68
N PRO A 476 23.67 -50.23 -35.27
CA PRO A 476 22.32 -50.50 -34.75
C PRO A 476 21.53 -51.54 -35.57
N PRO A 477 20.23 -51.76 -35.24
CA PRO A 477 19.14 -51.88 -36.21
C PRO A 477 18.20 -50.65 -36.14
N ALA A 478 17.58 -50.07 -37.19
CA ALA A 478 17.22 -50.45 -38.58
C ALA A 478 15.80 -51.00 -38.79
N GLY A 479 15.01 -50.33 -39.65
CA GLY A 479 13.61 -50.60 -40.03
C GLY A 479 12.70 -49.36 -39.85
N ALA A 480 12.51 -48.46 -40.82
CA ALA A 480 11.71 -48.55 -42.08
C ALA A 480 10.17 -48.41 -41.83
N THR A 481 9.35 -47.66 -42.59
CA THR A 481 9.46 -47.11 -43.98
C THR A 481 8.86 -45.69 -44.15
N GLY A 482 9.19 -44.98 -45.25
CA GLY A 482 8.43 -43.82 -45.79
C GLY A 482 7.18 -44.22 -46.61
N PRO A 483 6.58 -43.38 -47.50
CA PRO A 483 7.11 -42.19 -48.23
C PRO A 483 6.33 -40.85 -47.96
N ALA A 484 6.88 -39.64 -48.19
CA ALA A 484 6.96 -38.82 -49.44
C ALA A 484 5.60 -38.42 -50.07
N ALA A 485 5.38 -37.24 -50.70
CA ALA A 485 6.28 -36.13 -51.10
C ALA A 485 5.48 -34.80 -51.29
N GLY A 486 6.14 -33.64 -51.51
CA GLY A 486 5.48 -32.44 -52.08
C GLY A 486 6.14 -31.08 -51.87
N GLY A 487 6.49 -30.38 -52.97
CA GLY A 487 6.96 -28.98 -53.03
C GLY A 487 7.96 -28.76 -54.18
N PRO A 488 8.41 -27.52 -54.49
CA PRO A 488 7.94 -26.19 -54.06
C PRO A 488 7.59 -25.25 -55.26
N VAL A 489 7.10 -24.03 -55.00
CA VAL A 489 7.11 -22.91 -55.98
C VAL A 489 7.44 -21.60 -55.23
N ALA A 490 8.12 -20.66 -55.89
CA ALA A 490 8.59 -19.39 -55.32
C ALA A 490 7.89 -18.15 -55.92
N GLY A 491 7.98 -17.01 -55.23
CA GLY A 491 7.54 -15.71 -55.74
C GLY A 491 7.96 -14.56 -54.81
N GLY A 492 8.78 -13.63 -55.32
CA GLY A 492 9.19 -12.41 -54.61
C GLY A 492 8.33 -11.19 -54.99
N PRO A 493 8.43 -10.07 -54.24
CA PRO A 493 7.58 -8.89 -54.44
C PRO A 493 8.05 -7.97 -55.58
N VAL A 494 7.14 -7.12 -56.07
CA VAL A 494 7.41 -6.06 -57.05
C VAL A 494 6.87 -4.72 -56.50
N ALA A 495 7.56 -3.62 -56.78
CA ALA A 495 7.29 -2.30 -56.21
C ALA A 495 6.30 -1.44 -57.02
N GLY A 496 5.76 -0.39 -56.38
CA GLY A 496 4.97 0.65 -57.03
C GLY A 496 4.98 1.96 -56.22
N GLY A 497 5.70 2.98 -56.71
CA GLY A 497 5.81 4.32 -56.11
C GLY A 497 4.84 5.35 -56.72
N PRO A 498 4.76 6.57 -56.13
CA PRO A 498 3.67 7.54 -56.41
C PRO A 498 3.99 8.57 -57.50
N VAL A 499 2.96 9.34 -57.90
CA VAL A 499 3.05 10.55 -58.76
C VAL A 499 2.22 11.69 -58.13
N ALA A 500 2.61 12.95 -58.33
CA ALA A 500 2.12 14.13 -57.62
C ALA A 500 1.13 15.02 -58.42
N GLY A 501 0.50 16.02 -57.76
CA GLY A 501 -0.32 17.05 -58.42
C GLY A 501 -0.70 18.26 -57.55
N GLY A 502 -0.65 19.45 -58.15
CA GLY A 502 -1.05 20.79 -57.65
C GLY A 502 -0.65 21.86 -58.69
N PRO A 503 -0.70 23.19 -58.43
CA PRO A 503 -1.28 23.95 -57.30
C PRO A 503 -2.05 25.26 -57.73
N VAL A 504 -2.16 26.24 -56.81
CA VAL A 504 -2.34 27.74 -56.92
C VAL A 504 -3.69 28.49 -57.11
N ALA A 505 -3.85 29.51 -56.24
CA ALA A 505 -4.32 30.92 -56.46
C ALA A 505 -5.81 31.36 -56.36
N GLY A 506 -6.07 32.43 -55.58
CA GLY A 506 -7.30 33.26 -55.63
C GLY A 506 -7.54 34.26 -54.47
N GLY A 507 -7.77 35.55 -54.78
CA GLY A 507 -8.19 36.67 -53.88
C GLY A 507 -8.49 37.94 -54.72
N PRO A 508 -8.72 39.18 -54.19
CA PRO A 508 -8.71 39.67 -52.79
C PRO A 508 -9.71 40.83 -52.38
N VAL A 509 -9.66 41.30 -51.10
CA VAL A 509 -9.84 42.68 -50.55
C VAL A 509 -11.23 43.42 -50.40
N ALA A 510 -11.55 43.83 -49.14
CA ALA A 510 -12.20 45.09 -48.65
C ALA A 510 -12.28 45.13 -47.08
N GLY A 511 -12.50 46.23 -46.32
CA GLY A 511 -12.28 47.67 -46.58
C GLY A 511 -12.96 48.75 -45.65
N ARG A 512 -12.34 49.13 -44.48
CA ARG A 512 -12.56 50.39 -43.66
C ARG A 512 -13.93 50.59 -42.91
N SER A 513 -14.17 51.50 -41.94
CA SER A 513 -13.45 52.38 -40.94
C SER A 513 -14.51 53.17 -40.08
N GLY A 514 -14.34 53.82 -38.90
CA GLY A 514 -13.27 53.98 -37.88
C GLY A 514 -13.30 55.35 -37.11
N SER A 515 -12.67 55.46 -35.91
CA SER A 515 -12.30 56.68 -35.09
C SER A 515 -13.19 57.21 -33.90
N ARG A 516 -12.62 58.13 -33.05
CA ARG A 516 -13.06 58.61 -31.69
C ARG A 516 -13.64 60.06 -31.69
N PRO A 517 -14.26 60.56 -30.57
CA PRO A 517 -13.56 61.53 -29.68
C PRO A 517 -13.95 61.51 -28.15
N ARG A 518 -13.50 62.52 -27.37
CA ARG A 518 -13.69 62.80 -25.90
C ARG A 518 -13.87 64.33 -25.71
N PRO A 519 -14.55 64.88 -24.66
CA PRO A 519 -13.79 65.43 -23.50
C PRO A 519 -14.55 65.61 -22.13
N GLY A 520 -13.82 66.02 -21.07
CA GLY A 520 -14.34 66.53 -19.76
C GLY A 520 -14.48 65.48 -18.64
N THR A 521 -14.18 65.74 -17.35
CA THR A 521 -13.58 66.89 -16.63
C THR A 521 -12.56 66.41 -15.54
N ARG A 522 -12.07 67.32 -14.67
CA ARG A 522 -11.04 67.16 -13.61
C ARG A 522 -11.24 68.28 -12.54
N PRO A 523 -10.51 68.35 -11.41
CA PRO A 523 -9.45 67.47 -10.85
C PRO A 523 -10.03 66.61 -9.68
N VAL A 524 -9.39 66.15 -8.59
CA VAL A 524 -8.07 66.33 -7.91
C VAL A 524 -7.62 64.96 -7.33
N GLY A 525 -6.38 64.85 -6.81
CA GLY A 525 -5.86 63.68 -6.06
C GLY A 525 -5.58 64.00 -4.57
N PRO A 526 -4.66 63.28 -3.89
CA PRO A 526 -3.26 63.25 -4.35
C PRO A 526 -2.53 61.89 -4.28
N PHE A 527 -1.33 61.84 -4.86
CA PHE A 527 -0.31 60.80 -4.64
C PHE A 527 1.09 61.44 -4.79
N GLY A 528 2.06 61.02 -3.98
CA GLY A 528 3.48 61.38 -4.11
C GLY A 528 3.94 62.65 -3.35
N SER A 529 5.25 62.92 -3.20
CA SER A 529 6.42 62.09 -3.57
C SER A 529 7.75 62.59 -2.97
N MET A 530 8.76 61.70 -2.99
CA MET A 530 10.21 61.99 -3.17
C MET A 530 11.07 62.52 -1.98
N ARG A 531 12.33 62.05 -1.98
CA ARG A 531 13.46 62.34 -1.06
C ARG A 531 13.87 63.83 -0.99
N ARG A 532 14.47 64.26 0.15
CA ARG A 532 15.85 64.87 0.21
C ARG A 532 16.37 65.30 1.62
N LEU A 533 17.67 65.05 1.84
CA LEU A 533 18.70 65.84 2.58
C LEU A 533 18.72 65.97 4.13
N LEU A 534 19.72 65.27 4.71
CA LEU A 534 20.78 65.70 5.68
C LEU A 534 20.50 66.18 7.14
N ALA A 535 21.27 65.56 8.06
CA ALA A 535 21.78 66.04 9.36
C ALA A 535 20.78 66.34 10.50
N ALA A 536 21.04 66.05 11.80
CA ALA A 536 22.12 65.33 12.51
C ALA A 536 21.70 65.20 14.01
N ALA A 537 22.27 64.35 14.89
CA ALA A 537 23.05 63.10 14.81
C ALA A 537 23.23 62.52 16.24
N ALA A 538 23.89 61.34 16.39
CA ALA A 538 24.28 60.67 17.66
C ALA A 538 23.12 60.08 18.52
N ALA A 539 23.23 58.94 19.20
CA ALA A 539 24.20 57.82 19.23
C ALA A 539 23.46 56.52 19.70
N LEU A 540 24.00 55.30 19.80
CA LEU A 540 25.34 54.75 19.53
C LEU A 540 25.19 53.25 19.15
N VAL A 541 25.96 52.75 18.18
CA VAL A 541 26.28 51.31 18.03
C VAL A 541 27.76 51.20 17.66
N VAL A 542 28.52 50.34 18.33
CA VAL A 542 29.94 50.12 18.05
C VAL A 542 30.25 48.62 18.10
N PHE A 543 30.65 48.07 16.95
CA PHE A 543 31.41 46.82 16.83
C PHE A 543 32.87 47.07 17.25
N VAL A 544 33.58 46.03 17.72
CA VAL A 544 34.94 45.69 17.23
C VAL A 544 35.41 44.33 17.76
N THR A 545 36.21 43.64 16.95
CA THR A 545 36.89 42.36 17.22
C THR A 545 38.27 42.57 17.85
N GLY A 546 38.74 41.69 18.75
CA GLY A 546 40.17 41.67 19.09
C GLY A 546 40.64 40.82 20.27
N SER A 547 41.25 39.68 19.95
CA SER A 547 42.52 39.17 20.51
C SER A 547 42.80 39.14 22.03
N VAL A 548 42.87 37.92 22.57
CA VAL A 548 43.98 37.35 23.38
C VAL A 548 44.83 38.30 24.25
N THR A 549 44.78 38.06 25.57
CA THR A 549 45.96 38.20 26.45
C THR A 549 46.12 36.97 27.35
N LEU A 550 47.34 36.45 27.40
CA LEU A 550 47.76 35.34 28.24
C LEU A 550 48.03 35.84 29.67
N GLY A 551 47.54 35.12 30.69
CA GLY A 551 47.84 35.36 32.10
C GLY A 551 48.00 34.03 32.84
N LEU A 552 49.19 33.74 33.33
CA LEU A 552 49.59 32.49 33.98
C LEU A 552 50.26 32.82 35.32
N VAL A 553 50.32 31.85 36.26
CA VAL A 553 51.03 31.90 37.55
C VAL A 553 50.27 32.78 38.59
N LEU A 554 50.05 32.40 39.85
CA LEU A 554 50.73 31.44 40.74
C LEU A 554 49.90 30.20 41.14
N THR A 555 50.62 29.18 41.58
CA THR A 555 50.15 28.02 42.37
C THR A 555 50.09 28.33 43.87
N ASP A 556 49.25 27.61 44.62
CA ASP A 556 49.59 27.19 45.99
C ASP A 556 49.01 25.79 46.25
N ASP A 557 49.67 24.99 47.11
CA ASP A 557 49.33 23.60 47.41
C ASP A 557 48.56 23.49 48.74
N GLY A 558 47.47 22.72 48.79
CA GLY A 558 46.60 22.66 49.96
C GLY A 558 45.68 21.44 50.01
N SER A 559 46.23 20.26 50.24
CA SER A 559 45.45 19.03 50.39
C SER A 559 44.77 18.92 51.75
N ASP A 560 43.44 18.86 51.79
CA ASP A 560 42.72 18.14 52.86
C ASP A 560 41.29 17.72 52.44
N PRO A 561 40.90 16.44 52.50
CA PRO A 561 39.59 15.96 52.04
C PRO A 561 38.56 15.87 53.19
N ALA A 562 37.79 16.94 53.44
CA ALA A 562 36.81 16.98 54.53
C ALA A 562 35.39 17.40 54.10
N ALA A 563 34.43 16.52 54.37
CA ALA A 563 32.99 16.76 54.55
C ALA A 563 32.26 17.73 53.60
N ILE A 564 31.64 17.21 52.53
CA ILE A 564 30.49 17.87 51.88
C ILE A 564 29.30 17.80 52.84
N THR A 565 29.06 18.87 53.60
CA THR A 565 27.92 19.00 54.52
C THR A 565 26.68 19.53 53.82
N ALA A 566 25.58 18.77 53.90
CA ALA A 566 24.19 19.17 53.58
C ALA A 566 23.92 19.72 52.16
N ALA A 567 22.93 19.14 51.48
CA ALA A 567 22.49 19.64 50.18
C ALA A 567 21.93 21.07 50.28
N ASP A 568 22.34 21.95 49.35
CA ASP A 568 21.80 23.29 49.20
C ASP A 568 20.35 23.21 48.69
N THR A 569 19.38 23.29 49.61
CA THR A 569 17.95 23.28 49.28
C THR A 569 17.50 24.66 48.81
N GLY A 570 18.01 25.08 47.65
CA GLY A 570 17.37 26.13 46.86
C GLY A 570 15.91 25.76 46.54
N PRO A 571 15.06 26.74 46.18
CA PRO A 571 13.67 26.46 45.81
C PRO A 571 13.64 25.47 44.64
N LEU A 572 12.87 24.39 44.79
CA LEU A 572 12.71 23.37 43.76
C LEU A 572 12.28 24.02 42.43
N PRO A 573 12.85 23.63 41.28
CA PRO A 573 12.50 24.24 40.01
C PRO A 573 11.00 23.97 39.71
N PRO A 574 10.27 24.98 39.18
CA PRO A 574 8.86 24.84 38.84
C PRO A 574 8.65 23.78 37.75
N SER A 575 7.48 23.18 37.70
CA SER A 575 7.15 22.20 36.65
C SER A 575 7.08 22.88 35.27
N THR A 576 7.27 22.16 34.16
CA THR A 576 7.04 22.75 32.82
C THR A 576 5.56 23.04 32.58
N ILE A 577 4.67 22.26 33.22
CA ILE A 577 3.23 22.46 33.13
C ILE A 577 2.80 23.79 33.77
N ASP A 578 3.50 24.27 34.81
CA ASP A 578 3.26 25.60 35.40
C ASP A 578 3.87 26.76 34.58
N GLN A 579 4.68 26.45 33.55
CA GLN A 579 5.33 27.43 32.66
C GLN A 579 4.63 27.59 31.31
N HIS A 580 3.76 26.66 30.93
CA HIS A 580 3.01 26.67 29.67
C HIS A 580 1.50 26.93 29.90
N PRO A 581 0.77 27.52 28.92
CA PRO A 581 -0.68 27.73 29.02
C PRO A 581 -1.45 26.40 29.12
N GLN A 582 -1.98 26.10 30.30
CA GLN A 582 -2.77 24.89 30.54
C GLN A 582 -4.15 24.99 29.87
N PHE A 583 -4.57 23.90 29.22
CA PHE A 583 -5.91 23.75 28.66
C PHE A 583 -6.94 23.46 29.79
N PRO A 584 -8.23 23.80 29.61
CA PRO A 584 -9.26 23.51 30.61
C PRO A 584 -9.37 22.01 30.90
N ALA A 585 -8.91 21.59 32.09
CA ALA A 585 -8.85 20.19 32.48
C ALA A 585 -10.25 19.52 32.46
N ASP A 586 -11.30 20.25 32.83
CA ASP A 586 -12.68 19.75 32.80
C ASP A 586 -13.14 19.37 31.38
N SER A 587 -12.77 20.16 30.37
CA SER A 587 -13.12 19.87 28.97
C SER A 587 -12.39 18.63 28.43
N MET A 588 -11.12 18.45 28.81
CA MET A 588 -10.34 17.26 28.44
C MET A 588 -10.80 16.01 29.21
N ARG A 589 -11.19 16.16 30.48
CA ARG A 589 -11.81 15.11 31.32
C ARG A 589 -13.13 14.62 30.71
N SER A 590 -14.00 15.52 30.28
CA SER A 590 -15.23 15.15 29.56
C SER A 590 -14.95 14.42 28.24
N ALA A 591 -13.87 14.78 27.52
CA ALA A 591 -13.48 14.09 26.29
C ALA A 591 -12.91 12.68 26.55
N GLU A 592 -12.09 12.49 27.58
CA GLU A 592 -11.58 11.18 28.00
C GLU A 592 -12.71 10.25 28.46
N GLN A 593 -13.68 10.78 29.23
CA GLN A 593 -14.89 10.07 29.65
C GLN A 593 -15.77 9.68 28.46
N ALA A 594 -15.99 10.58 27.50
CA ALA A 594 -16.72 10.28 26.26
C ALA A 594 -16.00 9.27 25.35
N ALA A 595 -14.67 9.21 25.44
CA ALA A 595 -13.85 8.24 24.72
C ALA A 595 -13.86 6.84 25.36
N GLY A 596 -14.30 6.68 26.61
CA GLY A 596 -14.34 5.38 27.29
C GLY A 596 -12.98 4.68 27.28
N ILE A 597 -11.92 5.47 27.51
CA ILE A 597 -10.52 5.03 27.52
C ILE A 597 -10.22 4.39 28.87
N GLY A 598 -9.71 3.15 28.87
CA GLY A 598 -9.54 2.36 30.09
C GLY A 598 -8.42 1.32 30.03
N ALA A 599 -8.31 0.54 31.11
CA ALA A 599 -7.16 -0.31 31.42
C ALA A 599 -6.84 -1.41 30.39
N ASP A 600 -7.80 -1.79 29.55
CA ASP A 600 -7.67 -2.84 28.53
C ASP A 600 -7.39 -2.29 27.11
N ASP A 601 -7.38 -0.97 26.92
CA ASP A 601 -7.10 -0.32 25.62
C ASP A 601 -5.61 -0.12 25.32
N ALA A 602 -4.75 -0.31 26.33
CA ALA A 602 -3.31 -0.16 26.20
C ALA A 602 -2.66 -1.51 25.84
N THR A 603 -1.93 -1.53 24.72
CA THR A 603 -1.11 -2.66 24.23
C THR A 603 0.13 -2.99 25.09
N ALA A 604 0.14 -2.57 26.36
CA ALA A 604 1.28 -2.70 27.25
C ALA A 604 1.37 -4.10 27.90
N THR A 605 2.57 -4.67 27.94
CA THR A 605 2.85 -5.97 28.56
C THR A 605 2.64 -5.91 30.08
N ARG A 606 1.58 -6.54 30.60
CA ARG A 606 1.29 -6.66 32.05
C ARG A 606 2.26 -7.61 32.75
N THR A 607 3.49 -7.15 33.02
CA THR A 607 4.51 -7.94 33.74
C THR A 607 4.45 -7.71 35.26
N THR A 608 3.63 -8.50 35.96
CA THR A 608 3.49 -8.42 37.42
C THR A 608 4.67 -9.08 38.14
N VAL A 609 5.71 -8.31 38.45
CA VAL A 609 6.83 -8.70 39.31
C VAL A 609 6.55 -8.22 40.76
N PRO A 610 6.99 -8.91 41.82
CA PRO A 610 6.94 -8.35 43.18
C PRO A 610 7.71 -7.01 43.25
N ALA A 611 7.18 -6.03 43.98
CA ALA A 611 7.81 -4.72 44.10
C ALA A 611 9.12 -4.80 44.91
N GLY A 612 10.25 -4.64 44.23
CA GLY A 612 11.59 -4.54 44.82
C GLY A 612 12.14 -3.11 44.81
N PRO A 613 13.34 -2.86 45.37
CA PRO A 613 13.96 -1.54 45.38
C PRO A 613 14.22 -0.96 43.98
N ASN A 614 14.39 -1.85 42.98
CA ASN A 614 14.57 -1.49 41.58
C ASN A 614 13.28 -1.56 40.74
N THR A 615 12.11 -1.63 41.38
CA THR A 615 10.82 -1.49 40.69
C THR A 615 10.44 -0.01 40.62
N VAL A 616 9.86 0.39 39.49
CA VAL A 616 9.20 1.69 39.29
C VAL A 616 7.74 1.45 38.95
N ILE A 617 6.81 2.05 39.70
CA ILE A 617 5.37 1.88 39.50
C ILE A 617 4.83 3.07 38.71
N ALA A 618 4.45 2.82 37.46
CA ALA A 618 3.81 3.79 36.57
C ALA A 618 2.33 3.42 36.34
N THR A 619 1.45 4.41 36.46
CA THR A 619 -0.01 4.23 36.33
C THR A 619 -0.65 5.36 35.52
N GLY A 620 -1.98 5.42 35.45
CA GLY A 620 -2.72 6.50 34.79
C GLY A 620 -3.09 6.22 33.35
N SER A 621 -3.40 7.30 32.64
CA SER A 621 -4.10 7.28 31.35
C SER A 621 -3.60 6.22 30.38
N ALA A 622 -4.52 5.38 29.89
CA ALA A 622 -4.26 4.40 28.84
C ALA A 622 -3.78 5.04 27.51
N GLU A 623 -3.95 6.36 27.35
CA GLU A 623 -3.40 7.13 26.23
C GLU A 623 -1.92 7.51 26.42
N VAL A 624 -1.44 7.60 27.66
CA VAL A 624 -0.02 7.89 28.01
C VAL A 624 0.76 6.60 28.34
N ALA A 625 0.05 5.50 28.64
CA ALA A 625 0.63 4.19 28.86
C ALA A 625 1.51 3.67 27.68
N PRO A 626 1.16 3.85 26.38
CA PRO A 626 2.01 3.47 25.26
C PRO A 626 3.34 4.24 25.23
N ILE A 627 3.32 5.55 25.50
CA ILE A 627 4.53 6.40 25.54
C ILE A 627 5.46 5.92 26.66
N THR A 628 4.89 5.65 27.84
CA THR A 628 5.63 5.17 29.02
C THR A 628 6.13 3.72 28.86
N GLY A 629 5.36 2.88 28.15
CA GLY A 629 5.78 1.54 27.75
C GLY A 629 6.95 1.55 26.77
N THR A 630 6.91 2.46 25.79
CA THR A 630 7.99 2.71 24.83
C THR A 630 9.26 3.23 25.51
N ALA A 631 9.12 4.17 26.46
CA ALA A 631 10.22 4.63 27.30
C ALA A 631 10.89 3.46 28.03
N TYR A 632 10.12 2.53 28.60
CA TYR A 632 10.65 1.35 29.28
C TYR A 632 11.20 0.27 28.32
N ALA A 633 10.66 0.16 27.11
CA ALA A 633 11.20 -0.72 26.07
C ALA A 633 12.61 -0.28 25.66
N MET A 634 12.84 1.02 25.47
CA MET A 634 14.15 1.58 25.18
C MET A 634 15.08 1.57 26.41
N PHE A 635 14.57 1.95 27.58
CA PHE A 635 15.37 2.02 28.81
C PHE A 635 15.96 0.68 29.24
N ARG A 636 15.22 -0.44 29.09
CA ARG A 636 15.71 -1.76 29.54
C ARG A 636 16.87 -2.31 28.68
N GLU A 637 17.06 -1.79 27.47
CA GLU A 637 18.24 -2.10 26.65
C GLU A 637 19.50 -1.47 27.24
N ALA A 638 19.39 -0.23 27.72
CA ALA A 638 20.46 0.53 28.35
C ALA A 638 20.69 0.17 29.85
N GLN A 639 19.62 -0.17 30.57
CA GLN A 639 19.65 -0.43 32.02
C GLN A 639 18.81 -1.66 32.37
N LYS A 640 19.47 -2.82 32.42
CA LYS A 640 18.85 -4.13 32.70
C LYS A 640 18.49 -4.36 34.17
N GLY A 641 18.98 -3.53 35.09
CA GLY A 641 18.77 -3.68 36.54
C GLY A 641 17.45 -3.11 37.08
N VAL A 642 16.62 -2.47 36.25
CA VAL A 642 15.39 -1.77 36.67
C VAL A 642 14.17 -2.32 35.92
N THR A 643 13.08 -2.54 36.66
CA THR A 643 11.78 -2.98 36.11
C THR A 643 10.75 -1.88 36.27
N VAL A 644 10.23 -1.34 35.17
CA VAL A 644 9.07 -0.43 35.20
C VAL A 644 7.79 -1.25 35.00
N GLN A 645 6.84 -1.08 35.91
CA GLN A 645 5.50 -1.65 35.80
C GLN A 645 4.56 -0.57 35.28
N VAL A 646 4.04 -0.73 34.07
CA VAL A 646 3.10 0.21 33.46
C VAL A 646 1.69 -0.36 33.56
N SER A 647 0.80 0.37 34.23
CA SER A 647 -0.60 0.00 34.44
C SER A 647 -1.53 1.07 33.87
N ALA A 648 -2.25 0.74 32.81
CA ALA A 648 -3.25 1.64 32.24
C ALA A 648 -4.49 1.73 33.14
N THR A 649 -5.00 2.95 33.32
CA THR A 649 -6.25 3.33 34.00
C THR A 649 -6.82 4.56 33.28
N ASP A 650 -7.82 5.22 33.85
CA ASP A 650 -8.10 6.63 33.53
C ASP A 650 -7.07 7.58 34.18
N THR A 651 -7.06 8.85 33.76
CA THR A 651 -6.18 9.90 34.31
C THR A 651 -6.44 10.17 35.81
N ASP A 652 -7.69 10.17 36.28
CA ASP A 652 -8.04 10.58 37.64
C ASP A 652 -7.62 9.55 38.70
N ASP A 653 -7.87 8.27 38.45
CA ASP A 653 -7.40 7.16 39.29
C ASP A 653 -5.86 7.10 39.34
N GLY A 654 -5.21 7.32 38.19
CA GLY A 654 -3.75 7.37 38.12
C GLY A 654 -3.13 8.50 38.94
N LEU A 655 -3.66 9.73 38.78
CA LEU A 655 -3.26 10.87 39.61
C LEU A 655 -3.58 10.62 41.08
N THR A 656 -4.76 10.08 41.42
CA THR A 656 -5.14 9.75 42.80
C THR A 656 -4.14 8.79 43.45
N LYS A 657 -3.74 7.73 42.75
CA LYS A 657 -2.71 6.78 43.21
C LYS A 657 -1.36 7.45 43.45
N LEU A 658 -0.92 8.32 42.53
CA LEU A 658 0.32 9.09 42.69
C LEU A 658 0.26 10.03 43.91
N CYS A 659 -0.84 10.79 44.06
CA CYS A 659 -1.07 11.72 45.17
C CYS A 659 -1.16 11.04 46.55
N ALA A 660 -1.55 9.76 46.56
CA ALA A 660 -1.59 8.87 47.71
C ALA A 660 -0.27 8.09 47.96
N GLY A 661 0.75 8.24 47.11
CA GLY A 661 2.03 7.52 47.22
C GLY A 661 1.96 6.03 46.85
N GLN A 662 0.92 5.62 46.12
CA GLN A 662 0.71 4.24 45.65
C GLN A 662 1.33 3.97 44.27
N ALA A 663 1.79 5.03 43.59
CA ALA A 663 2.58 4.98 42.36
C ALA A 663 3.74 5.97 42.43
N ASP A 664 4.79 5.70 41.65
CA ASP A 664 5.95 6.60 41.52
C ASP A 664 5.70 7.67 40.44
N ILE A 665 4.96 7.28 39.41
CA ILE A 665 4.71 7.99 38.17
C ILE A 665 3.25 7.82 37.76
N ALA A 666 2.61 8.87 37.25
CA ALA A 666 1.30 8.78 36.58
C ALA A 666 1.31 9.50 35.23
N GLY A 667 0.89 8.81 34.17
CA GLY A 667 0.54 9.41 32.89
C GLY A 667 -0.85 10.04 32.94
N ALA A 668 -1.02 11.20 32.30
CA ALA A 668 -2.25 11.98 32.39
C ALA A 668 -2.57 12.69 31.07
N SER A 669 -3.83 12.59 30.63
CA SER A 669 -4.33 13.27 29.42
C SER A 669 -4.94 14.65 29.68
N PHE A 670 -4.88 15.11 30.93
CA PHE A 670 -5.18 16.47 31.36
C PHE A 670 -4.34 16.85 32.58
N ALA A 671 -4.17 18.14 32.84
CA ALA A 671 -3.34 18.62 33.94
C ALA A 671 -3.99 18.36 35.32
N LEU A 672 -3.15 18.04 36.31
CA LEU A 672 -3.52 17.87 37.71
C LEU A 672 -4.12 19.15 38.30
N THR A 673 -5.38 19.06 38.74
CA THR A 673 -6.14 20.17 39.34
C THR A 673 -6.05 20.23 40.86
N ASP A 674 -5.84 19.11 41.56
CA ASP A 674 -5.81 19.07 43.04
C ASP A 674 -4.62 19.86 43.62
N PRO A 675 -4.85 20.99 44.34
CA PRO A 675 -3.77 21.77 44.94
C PRO A 675 -3.04 21.01 46.06
N ALA A 676 -3.69 20.08 46.77
CA ALA A 676 -3.07 19.33 47.87
C ALA A 676 -2.04 18.29 47.38
N CYS A 677 -2.06 17.98 46.08
CA CYS A 677 -1.10 17.09 45.44
C CYS A 677 0.05 17.83 44.73
N LYS A 678 -0.16 19.05 44.23
CA LYS A 678 0.86 19.83 43.48
C LYS A 678 2.18 19.98 44.24
N ASP A 679 2.13 20.16 45.56
CA ASP A 679 3.35 20.25 46.39
C ASP A 679 4.17 18.95 46.41
N LYS A 680 3.53 17.78 46.26
CA LYS A 680 4.15 16.44 46.34
C LYS A 680 4.72 15.94 45.02
N VAL A 681 4.19 16.39 43.89
CA VAL A 681 4.57 15.89 42.54
C VAL A 681 5.27 16.95 41.72
N VAL A 682 6.02 16.52 40.70
CA VAL A 682 6.47 17.36 39.58
C VAL A 682 5.80 16.86 38.31
N GLY A 683 5.38 17.79 37.45
CA GLY A 683 4.77 17.47 36.15
C GLY A 683 5.68 17.83 34.98
N PHE A 684 5.60 17.03 33.93
CA PHE A 684 6.30 17.25 32.67
C PHE A 684 5.29 17.16 31.52
N GLU A 685 5.28 18.15 30.64
CA GLU A 685 4.53 18.09 29.38
C GLU A 685 5.36 17.32 28.35
N ILE A 686 4.91 16.13 27.95
CA ILE A 686 5.74 15.16 27.21
C ILE A 686 5.44 15.10 25.72
N ALA A 687 4.18 15.29 25.32
CA ALA A 687 3.73 15.12 23.94
C ALA A 687 2.51 15.99 23.63
N HIS A 688 2.18 16.10 22.34
CA HIS A 688 0.80 16.33 21.91
C HIS A 688 0.27 15.08 21.21
N HIS A 689 -0.97 14.70 21.50
CA HIS A 689 -1.75 13.84 20.64
C HIS A 689 -2.41 14.72 19.58
N LEU A 690 -1.99 14.60 18.32
CA LEU A 690 -2.55 15.30 17.16
C LEU A 690 -3.01 14.26 16.15
N LEU A 691 -4.28 14.35 15.75
CA LEU A 691 -4.94 13.44 14.81
C LEU A 691 -5.35 14.19 13.52
N PRO A 692 -4.49 14.27 12.49
CA PRO A 692 -4.87 14.84 11.20
C PRO A 692 -6.02 14.06 10.55
N ILE A 693 -7.02 14.79 10.07
CA ILE A 693 -7.99 14.26 9.09
C ILE A 693 -7.37 14.41 7.71
N VAL A 694 -7.38 13.34 6.91
CA VAL A 694 -6.73 13.25 5.61
C VAL A 694 -7.69 12.79 4.52
N VAL A 695 -7.45 13.27 3.30
CA VAL A 695 -8.16 12.92 2.06
C VAL A 695 -7.17 12.76 0.90
N SER A 696 -7.60 12.12 -0.19
CA SER A 696 -6.83 12.07 -1.44
C SER A 696 -6.39 13.47 -1.89
N LYS A 697 -5.20 13.59 -2.49
CA LYS A 697 -4.81 14.83 -3.19
C LYS A 697 -5.71 15.17 -4.40
N ALA A 698 -6.46 14.19 -4.92
CA ALA A 698 -7.49 14.40 -5.93
C ALA A 698 -8.84 14.91 -5.36
N ASN A 699 -8.99 14.95 -4.02
CA ASN A 699 -10.08 15.62 -3.34
C ASN A 699 -9.76 17.12 -3.22
N THR A 700 -10.25 17.91 -4.17
CA THR A 700 -9.98 19.35 -4.26
C THR A 700 -11.02 20.24 -3.55
N TRP A 701 -12.11 19.65 -3.07
CA TRP A 701 -13.27 20.37 -2.52
C TRP A 701 -13.30 20.40 -0.98
N ALA A 702 -12.92 19.29 -0.31
CA ALA A 702 -12.90 19.20 1.16
C ALA A 702 -11.66 19.90 1.74
N GLN A 703 -11.55 21.21 1.51
CA GLN A 703 -10.43 22.03 2.00
C GLN A 703 -10.57 22.27 3.50
N CYS A 704 -11.78 22.62 3.93
CA CYS A 704 -12.14 22.81 5.34
C CYS A 704 -13.50 22.14 5.63
N LEU A 705 -13.63 21.53 6.80
CA LEU A 705 -14.89 20.96 7.31
C LEU A 705 -15.11 21.41 8.76
N THR A 706 -16.38 21.64 9.12
CA THR A 706 -16.74 21.82 10.53
C THR A 706 -16.71 20.50 11.29
N THR A 707 -16.47 20.52 12.60
CA THR A 707 -16.58 19.32 13.46
C THR A 707 -17.97 18.66 13.37
N ALA A 708 -19.02 19.43 13.11
CA ALA A 708 -20.38 18.92 12.88
C ALA A 708 -20.51 18.14 11.56
N GLN A 709 -19.86 18.58 10.48
CA GLN A 709 -19.81 17.87 9.19
C GLN A 709 -18.94 16.60 9.25
N ILE A 710 -17.84 16.64 10.01
CA ILE A 710 -17.05 15.42 10.26
C ILE A 710 -17.87 14.44 11.12
N GLY A 711 -18.55 14.93 12.17
CA GLY A 711 -19.45 14.13 12.98
C GLY A 711 -20.58 13.48 12.17
N SER A 712 -21.19 14.19 11.23
CA SER A 712 -22.24 13.61 10.35
C SER A 712 -21.70 12.62 9.32
N LEU A 713 -20.39 12.58 9.04
CA LEU A 713 -19.77 11.51 8.25
C LEU A 713 -19.57 10.22 9.04
N TRP A 714 -19.22 10.31 10.33
CA TRP A 714 -18.73 9.16 11.12
C TRP A 714 -19.75 8.52 12.06
N LYS A 715 -20.81 9.24 12.44
CA LYS A 715 -21.85 8.75 13.36
C LYS A 715 -22.53 7.44 12.92
N ARG A 716 -22.94 6.64 13.91
CA ARG A 716 -23.61 5.33 13.74
C ARG A 716 -24.89 5.40 12.90
N ASP A 717 -25.65 6.50 13.01
CA ASP A 717 -26.89 6.77 12.29
C ASP A 717 -26.69 7.58 11.00
N SER A 718 -25.45 7.79 10.54
CA SER A 718 -25.16 8.55 9.34
C SER A 718 -25.66 7.88 8.06
N THR A 719 -26.63 8.53 7.42
CA THR A 719 -27.12 8.24 6.06
C THR A 719 -26.24 8.83 4.96
N VAL A 720 -25.11 9.48 5.29
CA VAL A 720 -24.28 10.17 4.30
C VAL A 720 -23.45 9.20 3.48
N THR A 721 -23.71 9.12 2.19
CA THR A 721 -23.02 8.26 1.21
C THR A 721 -22.27 9.03 0.14
N SER A 722 -22.51 10.33 0.00
CA SER A 722 -21.95 11.17 -1.07
C SER A 722 -21.56 12.56 -0.56
N TRP A 723 -20.43 13.11 -1.04
CA TRP A 723 -19.86 14.36 -0.55
C TRP A 723 -20.81 15.58 -0.69
N ASN A 724 -21.62 15.64 -1.74
CA ASN A 724 -22.64 16.68 -1.93
C ASN A 724 -23.77 16.70 -0.87
N GLN A 725 -23.83 15.70 0.03
CA GLN A 725 -24.75 15.67 1.17
C GLN A 725 -24.14 16.33 2.43
N ILE A 726 -22.83 16.59 2.45
CA ILE A 726 -22.11 17.34 3.50
C ILE A 726 -22.09 18.85 3.20
N ASP A 727 -21.94 19.19 1.92
CA ASP A 727 -22.11 20.55 1.40
C ASP A 727 -22.61 20.46 -0.05
N PRO A 728 -23.74 21.10 -0.42
CA PRO A 728 -24.27 21.04 -1.78
C PRO A 728 -23.37 21.61 -2.90
N SER A 729 -22.27 22.30 -2.55
CA SER A 729 -21.25 22.74 -3.50
C SER A 729 -20.20 21.67 -3.83
N PHE A 730 -20.12 20.60 -3.04
CA PHE A 730 -19.22 19.46 -3.29
C PHE A 730 -19.76 18.55 -4.41
N PRO A 731 -18.90 17.80 -5.12
CA PRO A 731 -19.33 16.84 -6.13
C PRO A 731 -20.16 15.71 -5.54
N ALA A 732 -20.95 15.05 -6.40
CA ALA A 732 -21.64 13.79 -6.07
C ALA A 732 -20.67 12.59 -6.07
N GLU A 733 -19.55 12.74 -5.36
CA GLU A 733 -18.52 11.73 -5.17
C GLU A 733 -18.91 10.81 -4.00
N PRO A 734 -18.84 9.47 -4.12
CA PRO A 734 -19.06 8.56 -2.98
C PRO A 734 -18.09 8.83 -1.83
N VAL A 735 -18.54 8.66 -0.58
CA VAL A 735 -17.66 8.75 0.61
C VAL A 735 -17.19 7.37 1.04
N ARG A 736 -15.87 7.18 1.18
CA ARG A 736 -15.23 6.03 1.82
C ARG A 736 -14.58 6.48 3.14
N LEU A 737 -14.78 5.73 4.22
CA LEU A 737 -14.20 6.03 5.53
C LEU A 737 -13.05 5.05 5.83
N VAL A 738 -11.92 5.54 6.32
CA VAL A 738 -10.70 4.76 6.60
C VAL A 738 -10.09 5.19 7.93
N GLY A 739 -9.58 4.25 8.74
CA GLY A 739 -8.84 4.58 9.97
C GLY A 739 -8.43 3.36 10.81
N PRO A 740 -7.70 3.55 11.92
CA PRO A 740 -7.38 2.50 12.88
C PRO A 740 -8.62 1.89 13.54
N ALA A 741 -8.53 0.63 13.95
CA ALA A 741 -9.66 -0.12 14.53
C ALA A 741 -10.32 0.63 15.73
N PRO A 742 -11.66 0.56 15.90
CA PRO A 742 -12.40 1.29 16.95
C PRO A 742 -11.97 1.02 18.40
N SER A 743 -11.25 -0.07 18.65
CA SER A 743 -10.66 -0.41 19.95
C SER A 743 -9.44 0.43 20.31
N THR A 744 -8.72 0.97 19.31
CA THR A 744 -7.48 1.73 19.51
C THR A 744 -7.72 3.06 20.21
N VAL A 745 -6.75 3.51 21.02
CA VAL A 745 -6.78 4.84 21.66
C VAL A 745 -7.01 5.96 20.65
N HIS A 746 -6.30 5.93 19.51
CA HIS A 746 -6.42 6.93 18.45
C HIS A 746 -7.85 6.99 17.88
N ALA A 747 -8.47 5.84 17.60
CA ALA A 747 -9.87 5.78 17.17
C ALA A 747 -10.85 6.24 18.25
N LYS A 748 -10.67 5.80 19.51
CA LYS A 748 -11.54 6.23 20.62
C LYS A 748 -11.53 7.75 20.82
N VAL A 749 -10.35 8.38 20.78
CA VAL A 749 -10.20 9.84 20.87
C VAL A 749 -10.85 10.54 19.68
N PHE A 750 -10.58 10.09 18.45
CA PHE A 750 -11.16 10.67 17.24
C PHE A 750 -12.70 10.60 17.25
N LEU A 751 -13.24 9.40 17.44
CA LEU A 751 -14.67 9.13 17.39
C LEU A 751 -15.41 9.91 18.46
N ALA A 752 -14.98 9.86 19.73
CA ALA A 752 -15.62 10.64 20.79
C ALA A 752 -15.58 12.15 20.53
N SER A 753 -14.48 12.66 19.96
CA SER A 753 -14.32 14.07 19.62
C SER A 753 -15.27 14.54 18.50
N MET A 754 -15.58 13.67 17.53
CA MET A 754 -16.40 14.01 16.35
C MET A 754 -17.87 13.60 16.48
N THR A 755 -18.17 12.48 17.12
CA THR A 755 -19.52 11.89 17.19
C THR A 755 -20.16 11.97 18.58
N GLY A 756 -19.38 12.28 19.61
CA GLY A 756 -19.81 12.47 21.00
C GLY A 756 -19.65 11.26 21.93
N ALA A 757 -19.31 10.09 21.38
CA ALA A 757 -18.92 8.89 22.14
C ALA A 757 -18.07 7.97 21.26
N SER A 758 -17.08 7.26 21.82
CA SER A 758 -16.19 6.40 21.03
C SER A 758 -16.90 5.23 20.34
N ASP A 759 -17.97 4.70 20.94
CA ASP A 759 -18.78 3.65 20.33
C ASP A 759 -19.69 4.17 19.20
N ASN A 760 -20.01 5.47 19.19
CA ASN A 760 -20.98 6.09 18.27
C ASN A 760 -20.38 6.31 16.87
N THR A 761 -19.95 5.22 16.25
CA THR A 761 -19.48 5.17 14.87
C THR A 761 -20.33 4.21 14.04
N ARG A 762 -20.38 4.45 12.73
CA ARG A 762 -20.80 3.42 11.76
C ARG A 762 -19.58 2.58 11.37
N GLN A 763 -19.79 1.50 10.60
CA GLN A 763 -18.67 0.76 10.05
C GLN A 763 -17.86 1.62 9.07
N TYR A 764 -16.54 1.47 9.13
CA TYR A 764 -15.56 2.05 8.22
C TYR A 764 -14.49 0.98 7.90
N GLN A 765 -13.54 1.31 7.03
CA GLN A 765 -12.44 0.42 6.72
C GLN A 765 -11.34 0.53 7.78
N GLU A 766 -11.14 -0.56 8.53
CA GLU A 766 -10.13 -0.68 9.57
C GLU A 766 -8.78 -1.08 8.95
N VAL A 767 -7.75 -0.25 9.15
CA VAL A 767 -6.34 -0.43 8.72
C VAL A 767 -5.40 0.21 9.75
N GLU A 768 -4.14 -0.20 9.83
CA GLU A 768 -3.20 0.42 10.78
C GLU A 768 -2.87 1.89 10.45
N LEU A 769 -2.40 2.66 11.44
CA LEU A 769 -2.17 4.11 11.34
C LEU A 769 -1.24 4.53 10.19
N ASP A 770 -0.29 3.67 9.83
CA ASP A 770 0.65 3.81 8.73
C ASP A 770 0.13 3.25 7.39
N GLU A 771 -0.89 2.39 7.40
CA GLU A 771 -1.62 1.91 6.20
C GLU A 771 -2.68 2.94 5.72
N VAL A 772 -3.15 3.86 6.58
CA VAL A 772 -4.17 4.88 6.25
C VAL A 772 -3.88 5.70 4.96
N PRO A 773 -2.65 6.17 4.67
CA PRO A 773 -2.37 6.96 3.47
C PRO A 773 -2.58 6.19 2.17
N ALA A 774 -2.13 4.92 2.11
CA ALA A 774 -2.18 4.10 0.90
C ALA A 774 -3.60 3.82 0.43
N GLU A 775 -4.55 3.69 1.36
CA GLU A 775 -5.98 3.54 1.09
C GLU A 775 -6.65 4.86 0.65
N ILE A 776 -6.07 6.01 1.01
CA ILE A 776 -6.66 7.34 0.82
C ILE A 776 -6.10 8.07 -0.40
N GLU A 777 -4.82 7.94 -0.77
CA GLU A 777 -4.22 8.70 -1.89
C GLU A 777 -5.05 8.52 -3.17
N TYR A 778 -5.53 7.31 -3.43
CA TYR A 778 -6.12 6.90 -4.70
C TYR A 778 -7.65 6.87 -4.69
N ALA A 779 -8.25 6.59 -3.54
CA ALA A 779 -9.68 6.69 -3.36
C ALA A 779 -10.07 8.17 -3.27
N ARG A 780 -10.34 8.80 -4.41
CA ARG A 780 -10.64 10.23 -4.55
C ARG A 780 -11.72 10.75 -3.60
N GLY A 781 -12.74 9.93 -3.31
CA GLY A 781 -13.81 10.20 -2.35
C GLY A 781 -13.54 9.76 -0.90
N ALA A 782 -12.36 9.21 -0.58
CA ALA A 782 -12.04 8.76 0.77
C ALA A 782 -11.66 9.91 1.71
N ILE A 783 -11.97 9.68 2.98
CA ILE A 783 -11.56 10.49 4.14
C ILE A 783 -11.21 9.55 5.29
N GLY A 784 -10.16 9.87 6.01
CA GLY A 784 -9.74 9.13 7.19
C GLY A 784 -9.03 9.98 8.22
N PHE A 785 -8.54 9.33 9.26
CA PHE A 785 -7.76 9.95 10.32
C PHE A 785 -6.58 9.06 10.70
N MET A 786 -5.49 9.68 11.09
CA MET A 786 -4.21 9.04 11.43
C MET A 786 -3.48 9.88 12.47
N ASP A 787 -2.26 9.49 12.88
CA ASP A 787 -1.40 10.32 13.70
C ASP A 787 -0.54 11.29 12.86
N TYR A 788 -0.01 12.33 13.51
CA TYR A 788 0.79 13.36 12.83
C TYR A 788 2.22 12.90 12.45
N SER A 789 2.76 11.81 12.99
CA SER A 789 4.07 11.31 12.56
C SER A 789 3.97 10.60 11.21
N ASN A 790 2.98 9.72 11.04
CA ASN A 790 2.68 9.08 9.76
C ASN A 790 2.15 10.09 8.72
N PHE A 791 1.36 11.10 9.11
CA PHE A 791 0.94 12.16 8.17
C PHE A 791 2.12 12.99 7.63
N GLN A 792 3.14 13.26 8.44
CA GLN A 792 4.36 13.95 7.96
C GLN A 792 5.15 13.08 6.98
N ALA A 793 5.22 11.77 7.20
CA ALA A 793 5.86 10.84 6.28
C ALA A 793 5.11 10.77 4.94
N ALA A 794 3.77 10.69 4.98
CA ALA A 794 2.90 10.58 3.81
C ALA A 794 2.40 11.93 3.26
N ALA A 795 3.07 13.05 3.59
CA ALA A 795 2.68 14.39 3.16
C ALA A 795 2.76 14.57 1.62
N ASP A 796 3.52 13.71 0.92
CA ASP A 796 3.55 13.67 -0.54
C ASP A 796 2.43 12.82 -1.18
N GLU A 797 1.72 11.99 -0.39
CA GLU A 797 0.64 11.11 -0.82
C GLU A 797 -0.74 11.75 -0.55
N VAL A 798 -1.03 12.06 0.72
CA VAL A 798 -2.35 12.57 1.17
C VAL A 798 -2.37 14.07 1.42
N ARG A 799 -3.56 14.65 1.54
CA ARG A 799 -3.77 16.06 1.92
C ARG A 799 -4.57 16.12 3.23
N ALA A 800 -4.13 16.93 4.18
CA ALA A 800 -4.92 17.23 5.37
C ALA A 800 -6.17 18.07 5.05
N VAL A 801 -7.25 17.82 5.81
CA VAL A 801 -8.44 18.66 5.86
C VAL A 801 -8.31 19.65 7.01
N GLN A 802 -8.59 20.93 6.74
CA GLN A 802 -8.64 21.95 7.78
C GLN A 802 -9.93 21.78 8.60
N ILE A 803 -9.85 21.98 9.92
CA ILE A 803 -11.00 21.82 10.81
C ILE A 803 -11.45 23.20 11.30
N ASP A 804 -12.75 23.48 11.20
CA ASP A 804 -13.38 24.59 11.92
C ASP A 804 -14.15 24.07 13.14
N ALA A 805 -13.66 24.43 14.32
CA ALA A 805 -14.28 24.18 15.63
C ALA A 805 -14.96 25.44 16.20
N GLY A 806 -15.58 26.25 15.33
CA GLY A 806 -16.20 27.54 15.67
C GLY A 806 -15.21 28.69 15.82
N ARG A 807 -14.01 28.56 15.24
CA ARG A 807 -12.91 29.54 15.30
C ARG A 807 -12.22 29.79 13.94
N GLY A 808 -12.80 29.27 12.87
CA GLY A 808 -12.22 29.28 11.52
C GLY A 808 -11.38 28.04 11.24
N CYS A 809 -11.08 27.82 9.97
CA CYS A 809 -10.36 26.66 9.47
C CYS A 809 -8.90 26.63 9.93
N VAL A 810 -8.49 25.57 10.62
CA VAL A 810 -7.10 25.33 11.07
C VAL A 810 -6.55 24.07 10.44
N GLU A 811 -5.32 24.11 9.94
CA GLU A 811 -4.60 22.98 9.35
C GLU A 811 -3.75 22.22 10.40
N PRO A 812 -3.63 20.88 10.35
CA PRO A 812 -2.77 20.15 11.27
C PRO A 812 -1.30 20.28 10.87
N ASN A 813 -0.50 20.88 11.75
CA ASN A 813 0.95 20.98 11.63
C ASN A 813 1.60 21.10 13.01
N ALA A 814 2.93 20.96 13.09
CA ALA A 814 3.66 21.01 14.35
C ALA A 814 3.45 22.31 15.17
N VAL A 815 3.07 23.43 14.53
CA VAL A 815 2.79 24.70 15.22
C VAL A 815 1.36 24.76 15.72
N THR A 816 0.38 24.28 14.95
CA THR A 816 -1.02 24.18 15.41
C THR A 816 -1.20 23.09 16.47
N ALA A 817 -0.31 22.09 16.48
CA ALA A 817 -0.14 21.15 17.58
C ALA A 817 0.20 21.87 18.90
N GLY A 818 1.27 22.67 18.88
CA GLY A 818 1.80 23.38 20.05
C GLY A 818 1.03 24.61 20.53
N THR A 819 -0.10 24.96 19.90
CA THR A 819 -0.85 26.20 20.19
C THR A 819 -2.32 26.00 20.54
N GLY A 820 -2.83 24.76 20.55
CA GLY A 820 -4.23 24.48 20.88
C GLY A 820 -5.26 25.00 19.87
N MET A 821 -4.80 25.28 18.65
CA MET A 821 -5.65 25.78 17.57
C MET A 821 -6.40 24.65 16.87
N TYR A 822 -5.80 23.45 16.77
CA TYR A 822 -6.41 22.26 16.13
C TYR A 822 -7.30 21.44 17.10
N MET A 823 -8.05 22.11 17.98
CA MET A 823 -9.02 21.45 18.87
C MET A 823 -10.25 20.95 18.09
N PRO A 824 -10.89 19.83 18.48
CA PRO A 824 -10.57 18.96 19.61
C PRO A 824 -9.50 17.89 19.31
N LEU A 825 -9.09 17.71 18.05
CA LEU A 825 -8.16 16.66 17.61
C LEU A 825 -6.68 16.97 17.90
N CYS A 826 -6.41 17.86 18.86
CA CYS A 826 -5.08 18.13 19.37
C CYS A 826 -5.12 18.49 20.86
N LYS A 827 -4.39 17.74 21.71
CA LYS A 827 -4.23 18.07 23.13
C LYS A 827 -2.84 17.69 23.67
N PRO A 828 -2.32 18.39 24.69
CA PRO A 828 -1.10 18.00 25.38
C PRO A 828 -1.30 16.74 26.21
N LEU A 829 -0.23 15.96 26.36
CA LEU A 829 -0.15 14.80 27.24
C LEU A 829 0.96 15.01 28.26
N TYR A 830 0.70 14.54 29.48
CA TYR A 830 1.49 14.84 30.66
C TYR A 830 2.00 13.57 31.34
N ILE A 831 3.11 13.69 32.04
CA ILE A 831 3.53 12.70 33.04
C ILE A 831 3.90 13.41 34.33
N TYR A 832 3.42 12.87 35.45
CA TYR A 832 3.69 13.36 36.79
C TYR A 832 4.55 12.33 37.54
N ALA A 833 5.54 12.79 38.28
CA ALA A 833 6.38 11.97 39.13
C ALA A 833 6.36 12.46 40.58
N SER A 834 6.39 11.55 41.55
CA SER A 834 6.48 11.90 42.96
C SER A 834 7.87 12.47 43.29
N LYS A 835 7.92 13.66 43.90
CA LYS A 835 9.18 14.30 44.37
C LYS A 835 9.90 13.48 45.44
N GLU A 836 9.17 12.58 46.12
CA GLU A 836 9.76 11.61 47.04
C GLU A 836 10.28 10.38 46.29
N ALA A 837 9.52 9.84 45.33
CA ALA A 837 9.95 8.70 44.53
C ALA A 837 11.20 9.00 43.68
N LEU A 838 11.35 10.23 43.17
CA LEU A 838 12.55 10.69 42.45
C LEU A 838 13.85 10.58 43.25
N ARG A 839 13.81 10.38 44.58
CA ARG A 839 14.99 10.11 45.41
C ARG A 839 15.47 8.65 45.36
N ARG A 840 14.69 7.73 44.78
CA ARG A 840 15.08 6.33 44.57
C ARG A 840 15.89 6.19 43.26
N PRO A 841 17.07 5.56 43.28
CA PRO A 841 17.92 5.39 42.09
C PRO A 841 17.21 4.86 40.83
N ALA A 842 16.30 3.88 40.98
CA ALA A 842 15.58 3.31 39.85
C ALA A 842 14.58 4.28 39.20
N VAL A 843 13.85 5.05 40.01
CA VAL A 843 12.90 6.08 39.53
C VAL A 843 13.66 7.24 38.92
N ALA A 844 14.74 7.69 39.57
CA ALA A 844 15.63 8.73 39.07
C ALA A 844 16.23 8.36 37.70
N ALA A 845 16.79 7.16 37.57
CA ALA A 845 17.40 6.68 36.32
C ALA A 845 16.36 6.57 35.19
N PHE A 846 15.16 6.03 35.47
CA PHE A 846 14.11 5.93 34.45
C PHE A 846 13.57 7.30 34.03
N MET A 847 13.21 8.17 34.97
CA MET A 847 12.69 9.50 34.66
C MET A 847 13.72 10.38 33.93
N LYS A 848 14.99 10.29 34.32
CA LYS A 848 16.09 10.94 33.60
C LYS A 848 16.18 10.45 32.16
N TYR A 849 16.24 9.13 31.95
CA TYR A 849 16.30 8.54 30.61
C TYR A 849 15.08 8.92 29.75
N TYR A 850 13.88 8.93 30.33
CA TYR A 850 12.64 9.31 29.66
C TYR A 850 12.73 10.75 29.11
N MET A 851 13.13 11.72 29.94
CA MET A 851 13.24 13.12 29.48
C MET A 851 14.40 13.33 28.49
N GLU A 852 15.56 12.71 28.73
CA GLU A 852 16.71 12.81 27.82
C GLU A 852 16.44 12.18 26.44
N ASN A 853 15.56 11.19 26.35
CA ASN A 853 15.17 10.52 25.10
C ASN A 853 13.73 10.89 24.65
N GLN A 854 13.14 11.95 25.21
CA GLN A 854 11.71 12.26 25.09
C GLN A 854 11.24 12.32 23.63
N ARG A 855 12.02 12.95 22.73
CA ARG A 855 11.66 13.07 21.31
C ARG A 855 11.49 11.70 20.64
N ASP A 856 12.45 10.81 20.85
CA ASP A 856 12.46 9.48 20.22
C ASP A 856 11.40 8.56 20.83
N VAL A 857 11.23 8.61 22.16
CA VAL A 857 10.17 7.89 22.89
C VAL A 857 8.79 8.29 22.39
N THR A 858 8.52 9.58 22.28
CA THR A 858 7.21 10.10 21.86
C THR A 858 6.94 9.80 20.38
N ASN A 859 7.93 9.99 19.49
CA ASN A 859 7.80 9.67 18.07
C ASN A 859 7.56 8.17 17.84
N ARG A 860 8.32 7.28 18.51
CA ARG A 860 8.13 5.81 18.41
C ARG A 860 6.82 5.31 19.01
N ALA A 861 6.13 6.13 19.80
CA ALA A 861 4.80 5.85 20.32
C ALA A 861 3.66 6.42 19.44
N HIS A 862 3.97 6.99 18.26
CA HIS A 862 3.05 7.65 17.33
C HIS A 862 2.41 8.96 17.86
N PHE A 863 3.09 9.66 18.77
CA PHE A 863 2.66 10.98 19.28
C PHE A 863 3.62 12.09 18.81
N VAL A 864 3.21 13.36 18.95
CA VAL A 864 4.02 14.51 18.58
C VAL A 864 4.90 14.94 19.75
N ALA A 865 6.21 14.76 19.61
CA ALA A 865 7.20 15.27 20.56
C ALA A 865 7.09 16.80 20.71
N ARG A 866 7.32 17.30 21.94
CA ARG A 866 7.32 18.75 22.23
C ARG A 866 8.48 19.48 21.54
N ASP A 867 8.47 20.81 21.62
CA ASP A 867 9.55 21.63 21.10
C ASP A 867 10.82 21.50 21.96
N ASP A 868 11.96 21.91 21.42
CA ASP A 868 13.25 21.74 22.10
C ASP A 868 13.39 22.62 23.34
N ALA A 869 12.54 23.65 23.55
CA ALA A 869 12.55 24.39 24.82
C ALA A 869 11.90 23.53 25.91
N THR A 870 10.65 23.10 25.72
CA THR A 870 9.96 22.20 26.66
C THR A 870 10.77 20.94 26.97
N ILE A 871 11.45 20.33 25.98
CA ILE A 871 12.31 19.16 26.21
C ILE A 871 13.56 19.51 27.04
N ARG A 872 14.24 20.64 26.77
CA ARG A 872 15.37 21.11 27.59
C ARG A 872 14.94 21.44 29.00
N ASP A 873 13.77 22.05 29.17
CA ASP A 873 13.25 22.45 30.48
C ASP A 873 12.86 21.21 31.30
N ASN A 874 12.14 20.24 30.70
CA ASN A 874 11.87 18.92 31.28
C ASN A 874 13.18 18.22 31.72
N THR A 875 14.19 18.19 30.84
CA THR A 875 15.50 17.58 31.09
C THR A 875 16.26 18.29 32.21
N THR A 876 16.17 19.62 32.28
CA THR A 876 16.82 20.44 33.32
C THR A 876 16.16 20.22 34.68
N ILE A 877 14.82 20.20 34.72
CA ILE A 877 14.04 19.97 35.94
C ILE A 877 14.30 18.57 36.50
N VAL A 878 14.27 17.51 35.67
CA VAL A 878 14.53 16.15 36.17
C VAL A 878 15.97 15.99 36.64
N ASN A 879 16.96 16.51 35.91
CA ASN A 879 18.36 16.45 36.35
C ASN A 879 18.59 17.18 37.67
N ALA A 880 17.97 18.35 37.87
CA ALA A 880 18.01 19.09 39.13
C ALA A 880 17.33 18.32 40.29
N MET A 881 16.16 17.71 40.05
CA MET A 881 15.46 16.93 41.09
C MET A 881 16.10 15.57 41.41
N THR A 882 16.92 15.02 40.51
CA THR A 882 17.69 13.77 40.73
C THR A 882 19.15 14.02 41.14
N ALA A 883 19.56 15.28 41.33
CA ALA A 883 20.93 15.63 41.71
C ALA A 883 21.32 14.98 43.06
N GLY A 884 22.46 14.31 43.10
CA GLY A 884 22.94 13.61 44.30
C GLY A 884 22.28 12.25 44.59
N VAL A 885 21.34 11.78 43.77
CA VAL A 885 20.81 10.41 43.87
C VAL A 885 21.89 9.41 43.41
N GLY A 886 22.12 8.36 44.21
CA GLY A 886 23.12 7.33 43.92
C GLY A 886 22.75 6.43 42.73
N PRO A 887 23.69 5.61 42.24
CA PRO A 887 23.43 4.66 41.16
C PRO A 887 22.44 3.57 41.57
N VAL A 888 21.80 2.94 40.58
CA VAL A 888 20.98 1.73 40.78
C VAL A 888 21.88 0.63 41.36
N GLN A 889 21.43 0.01 42.46
CA GLN A 889 22.12 -1.12 43.06
C GLN A 889 21.75 -2.39 42.29
N THR A 890 22.75 -3.14 41.82
CA THR A 890 22.60 -4.36 41.01
C THR A 890 22.36 -5.59 41.87
#